data_AF-A0A7R9BND4-F1
#
_entry.id   AF-A0A7R9BND4-F1
#
_cell.length_a   1.000
_cell.length_b   1.000
_cell.length_c   1.000
_cell.angle_alpha   90.00
_cell.angle_beta   90.00
_cell.angle_gamma   90.00
#
_symmetry.space_group_name_H-M   'P 1'
#
loop_
_entity.id
_entity.type
_entity.pdbx_description
1 polymer ?
#
loop_
_entity_poly.entity_id
_entity_poly.type
_entity_poly.pdbx_seq_one_letter_code
_entity_poly.pdbx_strand_id
1 'polypeptide(L)'
;MAERQDGHLNAGGLSMDSRTVGQCSEQASHVQIPGKHQCPMCRGLGFIETATLAEELGINETVHSMTVGNVNVEFDRVAGMAKFCFTVKIMTKSEDAVPRSEESFGCSLCNFVFKSAMHRDFHSSCVHKTQMLCCDEVFASSEDLMTHVRDKHGGRVYMCHLCPKVFKNKGTCTVHLRVFHNDKSAKVEHGRVCARRKTPVFSKLPCRVLMTPACSVQHEVDLCMVVSADPVERLTGTGVDAVCSVCSEDVRAPNDAEFHASAHGGKPVWRCSVCLKTLSSKVSLRSHRCLLQHITVENLNKGGGLNETVDSTNAAVNLDTIVDLEAARLLGLNLGTCCASEIEEVICHCKKFLVKINSDHHYSTMGTLDATFLEEVRKDFESCPKNHLAQNVCFRQSPMLAALERTTIQSVRPVFSHKVDPEGKPMTNQKRSGRCWIFALLNTVRVPVMKHFDLEELELSQPFLAFWDKIERANFFLHKIVEAYKDGEKTDGRLISFLLYDPVQDGGQWDMLVNLVKKYGLMPKSAYADSACCEDTGRVNSLLKNKLRQFARDLKTALDQGSGDVDIEAKIKEYMKVIYRITAICLGIPPSHFDWEFIDKKKQYKKIPNLTPLDFYETHVKPLFDLDEKICLVNDPRPTSEFGRPLFVQYLGNVVGGRETVYNNQEIEVMMRAVRDSIKANEPVWFGCDVSASRCKGGVMSTDVRNYKLLFDEDFILNLSKAEKLTYGQSQMTHAMVLTGVTCETDDSLPSRYKVENSWGEDDGEKGYSVMTNDWFREYVYEVVVDKKFLSEDVLAALDKERIVLPPWDPMGSLA
;
A
#
# COMPACT_ATOMS: atom_id res chain seq x y z
N MET A 1 14.67 63.29 -17.72
CA MET A 1 16.05 63.33 -18.23
C MET A 1 16.41 61.91 -18.59
N ALA A 2 16.09 61.50 -19.81
CA ALA A 2 16.94 61.61 -21.02
C ALA A 2 17.72 60.28 -21.15
N GLU A 3 17.24 59.36 -21.99
CA GLU A 3 17.54 59.22 -23.44
C GLU A 3 18.77 58.32 -23.66
N ARG A 4 18.59 57.10 -24.22
CA ARG A 4 18.46 56.74 -25.66
C ARG A 4 19.84 56.56 -26.33
N GLN A 5 20.07 55.34 -26.85
CA GLN A 5 20.21 55.02 -28.29
C GLN A 5 21.68 55.08 -28.76
N ASP A 6 22.17 54.39 -29.78
CA ASP A 6 21.72 53.35 -30.71
C ASP A 6 22.96 52.94 -31.55
N GLY A 7 22.84 51.87 -32.35
CA GLY A 7 23.67 51.60 -33.54
C GLY A 7 24.40 50.25 -33.45
N HIS A 8 23.97 49.13 -34.04
CA HIS A 8 23.40 48.84 -35.37
C HIS A 8 24.26 49.32 -36.56
N LEU A 9 24.74 48.34 -37.35
CA LEU A 9 24.83 48.25 -38.83
C LEU A 9 25.13 46.76 -39.15
N ASN A 10 24.26 45.93 -39.76
CA ASN A 10 23.73 45.86 -41.15
C ASN A 10 24.84 45.81 -42.24
N ALA A 11 24.77 45.10 -43.36
CA ALA A 11 23.81 44.25 -44.10
C ALA A 11 24.67 43.43 -45.13
N GLY A 12 24.22 42.46 -45.92
CA GLY A 12 22.94 42.17 -46.59
C GLY A 12 23.01 40.75 -47.22
N GLY A 13 21.99 40.16 -47.84
CA GLY A 13 20.77 40.68 -48.45
C GLY A 13 20.66 40.07 -49.86
N LEU A 14 19.55 39.41 -50.18
CA LEU A 14 18.87 39.46 -51.49
C LEU A 14 17.52 38.70 -51.43
N SER A 15 16.46 39.48 -51.60
CA SER A 15 15.05 39.18 -51.93
C SER A 15 14.90 38.85 -53.44
N MET A 16 13.82 38.28 -53.99
CA MET A 16 12.44 38.79 -54.25
C MET A 16 11.78 37.69 -55.14
N ASP A 17 10.55 37.20 -54.94
CA ASP A 17 9.19 37.73 -55.21
C ASP A 17 8.49 37.25 -56.52
N SER A 18 7.23 36.85 -56.36
CA SER A 18 6.05 37.07 -57.23
C SER A 18 5.66 36.17 -58.44
N ARG A 19 4.39 35.68 -58.38
CA ARG A 19 3.28 35.64 -59.41
C ARG A 19 3.51 34.76 -60.69
N THR A 20 2.55 34.10 -61.36
CA THR A 20 1.08 34.18 -61.52
C THR A 20 0.58 32.96 -62.35
N VAL A 21 -0.65 32.49 -62.08
CA VAL A 21 -1.75 32.08 -63.00
C VAL A 21 -1.44 31.38 -64.35
N GLY A 22 -2.11 30.23 -64.58
CA GLY A 22 -2.40 29.68 -65.90
C GLY A 22 -3.33 28.45 -65.86
N GLN A 23 -4.63 28.65 -66.16
CA GLN A 23 -5.62 27.60 -66.47
C GLN A 23 -5.46 27.08 -67.92
N CYS A 24 -5.89 25.83 -68.17
CA CYS A 24 -6.50 25.25 -69.39
C CYS A 24 -6.02 23.79 -69.57
N SER A 25 -6.76 22.82 -70.09
CA SER A 25 -8.19 22.56 -70.36
C SER A 25 -8.23 21.17 -71.00
N GLU A 26 -9.29 20.40 -70.69
CA GLU A 26 -10.01 19.48 -71.60
C GLU A 26 -9.26 18.58 -72.61
N GLN A 27 -9.49 17.26 -72.52
CA GLN A 27 -10.48 16.50 -73.32
C GLN A 27 -10.04 15.05 -73.60
N ALA A 28 -11.05 14.19 -73.64
CA ALA A 28 -11.01 12.74 -73.73
C ALA A 28 -10.77 12.21 -75.15
N SER A 29 -10.37 10.93 -75.26
CA SER A 29 -10.75 10.11 -76.41
C SER A 29 -10.83 8.62 -76.05
N HIS A 30 -12.01 8.08 -76.35
CA HIS A 30 -12.46 6.70 -76.28
C HIS A 30 -11.64 5.69 -77.10
N VAL A 31 -11.62 4.43 -76.66
CA VAL A 31 -11.74 3.26 -77.55
C VAL A 31 -12.73 2.26 -76.92
N GLN A 32 -13.74 1.84 -77.70
CA GLN A 32 -14.82 0.90 -77.34
C GLN A 32 -14.61 -0.49 -77.97
N ILE A 33 -14.82 -1.55 -77.16
CA ILE A 33 -15.71 -2.75 -77.32
C ILE A 33 -15.45 -3.70 -78.53
N PRO A 34 -15.33 -5.06 -78.38
CA PRO A 34 -16.42 -5.98 -78.01
C PRO A 34 -16.02 -7.18 -77.09
N GLY A 35 -16.88 -7.82 -76.29
CA GLY A 35 -18.30 -8.14 -76.48
C GLY A 35 -18.46 -9.58 -76.99
N LYS A 36 -18.49 -10.59 -76.10
CA LYS A 36 -19.08 -11.92 -76.35
C LYS A 36 -19.63 -12.55 -75.05
N HIS A 37 -20.95 -12.55 -74.92
CA HIS A 37 -21.71 -13.65 -74.32
C HIS A 37 -21.62 -14.87 -75.29
N GLN A 38 -21.68 -16.15 -74.91
CA GLN A 38 -22.67 -16.80 -74.06
C GLN A 38 -22.30 -18.30 -73.79
N CYS A 39 -22.66 -18.81 -72.59
CA CYS A 39 -23.18 -20.16 -72.23
C CYS A 39 -22.30 -21.44 -72.38
N PRO A 40 -22.70 -22.61 -71.84
CA PRO A 40 -23.13 -22.99 -70.47
C PRO A 40 -22.39 -24.27 -69.97
N MET A 41 -22.47 -24.57 -68.66
CA MET A 41 -22.21 -25.92 -68.10
C MET A 41 -20.75 -26.42 -68.04
N CYS A 42 -19.82 -25.63 -67.49
CA CYS A 42 -18.72 -26.20 -66.70
C CYS A 42 -18.84 -25.68 -65.28
N ARG A 43 -19.37 -26.55 -64.41
CA ARG A 43 -19.54 -26.35 -62.97
C ARG A 43 -18.21 -26.56 -62.27
N GLY A 44 -17.92 -25.67 -61.32
CA GLY A 44 -17.09 -25.98 -60.16
C GLY A 44 -15.66 -25.45 -60.22
N LEU A 45 -15.32 -24.75 -59.13
CA LEU A 45 -13.98 -24.43 -58.62
C LEU A 45 -13.33 -23.11 -59.08
N GLY A 46 -13.05 -22.25 -58.08
CA GLY A 46 -12.14 -21.08 -58.13
C GLY A 46 -12.71 -19.85 -58.86
N PHE A 47 -12.36 -18.59 -58.60
CA PHE A 47 -11.51 -17.85 -57.65
C PHE A 47 -11.92 -16.38 -57.89
N ILE A 48 -11.97 -15.50 -56.88
CA ILE A 48 -11.79 -14.05 -57.10
C ILE A 48 -10.90 -13.48 -56.00
N GLU A 49 -9.85 -12.85 -56.49
CA GLU A 49 -8.82 -12.08 -55.81
C GLU A 49 -9.38 -10.83 -55.12
N THR A 50 -8.64 -10.46 -54.08
CA THR A 50 -8.73 -9.25 -53.27
C THR A 50 -8.30 -8.00 -54.02
N ALA A 51 -9.08 -6.91 -53.87
CA ALA A 51 -8.67 -5.49 -53.81
C ALA A 51 -9.96 -4.66 -53.94
N THR A 52 -10.27 -3.56 -53.25
CA THR A 52 -9.55 -2.65 -52.35
C THR A 52 -10.63 -1.66 -51.89
N LEU A 53 -10.96 -1.57 -50.60
CA LEU A 53 -11.67 -0.43 -50.03
C LEU A 53 -11.47 -0.37 -48.51
N ALA A 54 -10.23 -0.12 -48.07
CA ALA A 54 -9.92 0.16 -46.67
C ALA A 54 -8.93 1.34 -46.50
N GLU A 55 -8.71 2.12 -47.56
CA GLU A 55 -7.94 3.38 -47.50
C GLU A 55 -8.83 4.64 -47.48
N GLU A 56 -10.17 4.52 -47.53
CA GLU A 56 -11.08 5.70 -47.48
C GLU A 56 -11.83 5.90 -46.16
N LEU A 57 -11.71 5.03 -45.15
CA LEU A 57 -12.47 5.14 -43.89
C LEU A 57 -11.60 5.33 -42.65
N GLY A 58 -10.56 6.17 -42.72
CA GLY A 58 -9.64 6.44 -41.60
C GLY A 58 -10.31 6.52 -40.22
N ILE A 59 -10.25 5.42 -39.46
CA ILE A 59 -10.72 5.30 -38.07
C ILE A 59 -9.67 4.52 -37.29
N ASN A 60 -9.11 5.21 -36.29
CA ASN A 60 -8.25 4.68 -35.23
C ASN A 60 -9.01 3.70 -34.32
N GLU A 61 -8.27 2.70 -33.83
CA GLU A 61 -8.45 1.96 -32.57
C GLU A 61 -9.85 1.41 -32.17
N THR A 62 -9.89 0.08 -31.99
CA THR A 62 -10.82 -0.70 -31.15
C THR A 62 -12.32 -0.70 -31.51
N VAL A 63 -12.76 -1.74 -32.22
CA VAL A 63 -14.16 -2.20 -32.19
C VAL A 63 -14.18 -3.66 -31.68
N HIS A 64 -14.95 -3.94 -30.63
CA HIS A 64 -15.41 -5.28 -30.28
C HIS A 64 -16.94 -5.27 -30.34
N SER A 65 -17.50 -6.21 -31.11
CA SER A 65 -18.92 -6.45 -31.43
C SER A 65 -19.50 -5.72 -32.65
N MET A 66 -20.28 -6.46 -33.44
CA MET A 66 -21.17 -5.97 -34.50
C MET A 66 -22.55 -6.60 -34.31
N THR A 67 -23.61 -5.79 -34.39
CA THR A 67 -25.00 -6.24 -34.25
C THR A 67 -25.67 -6.27 -35.63
N VAL A 68 -26.28 -7.41 -35.99
CA VAL A 68 -27.17 -7.51 -37.16
C VAL A 68 -28.52 -8.00 -36.67
N GLY A 69 -29.49 -7.08 -36.55
CA GLY A 69 -30.81 -7.37 -35.99
C GLY A 69 -30.75 -7.83 -34.53
N ASN A 70 -31.56 -8.81 -34.14
CA ASN A 70 -31.67 -9.28 -32.75
C ASN A 70 -30.58 -10.30 -32.34
N VAL A 71 -29.43 -10.35 -33.04
CA VAL A 71 -28.35 -11.30 -32.77
C VAL A 71 -27.03 -10.55 -32.59
N ASN A 72 -26.32 -10.82 -31.48
CA ASN A 72 -24.96 -10.36 -31.21
C ASN A 72 -23.96 -11.49 -31.48
N VAL A 73 -22.84 -11.15 -32.12
CA VAL A 73 -21.70 -12.05 -32.38
C VAL A 73 -20.49 -11.54 -31.60
N GLU A 74 -19.96 -12.34 -30.68
CA GLU A 74 -18.71 -12.07 -29.94
C GLU A 74 -17.57 -12.96 -30.45
N PHE A 75 -16.36 -12.40 -30.47
CA PHE A 75 -15.13 -13.09 -30.89
C PHE A 75 -14.23 -13.27 -29.66
N ASP A 76 -14.01 -14.52 -29.26
CA ASP A 76 -13.13 -14.85 -28.12
C ASP A 76 -11.74 -15.28 -28.61
N ARG A 77 -10.68 -14.74 -28.00
CA ARG A 77 -9.27 -15.05 -28.30
C ARG A 77 -8.84 -16.22 -27.43
N VAL A 78 -8.68 -17.42 -28.01
CA VAL A 78 -8.08 -18.57 -27.31
C VAL A 78 -6.56 -18.56 -27.53
N ALA A 79 -5.80 -18.42 -26.44
CA ALA A 79 -4.34 -18.52 -26.48
C ALA A 79 -3.90 -19.99 -26.46
N GLY A 80 -3.28 -20.46 -27.55
CA GLY A 80 -2.56 -21.74 -27.60
C GLY A 80 -2.76 -22.55 -28.88
N MET A 81 -1.86 -22.32 -29.86
CA MET A 81 -1.61 -23.06 -31.11
C MET A 81 -2.61 -22.92 -32.27
N ALA A 82 -2.03 -22.62 -33.44
CA ALA A 82 -2.68 -22.28 -34.70
C ALA A 82 -3.50 -23.44 -35.28
N LYS A 83 -4.83 -23.34 -35.18
CA LYS A 83 -5.84 -23.87 -36.11
C LYS A 83 -7.18 -23.18 -35.81
N PHE A 84 -7.65 -22.34 -36.73
CA PHE A 84 -8.96 -21.68 -36.60
C PHE A 84 -10.07 -22.72 -36.75
N CYS A 85 -10.88 -22.91 -35.71
CA CYS A 85 -12.11 -23.67 -35.76
C CYS A 85 -13.22 -22.79 -35.17
N PHE A 86 -14.22 -22.42 -35.97
CA PHE A 86 -15.32 -21.56 -35.53
C PHE A 86 -16.50 -22.42 -35.07
N THR A 87 -17.12 -22.07 -33.94
CA THR A 87 -18.39 -22.66 -33.51
C THR A 87 -19.38 -21.54 -33.21
N VAL A 88 -20.54 -21.54 -33.89
CA VAL A 88 -21.60 -20.54 -33.70
C VAL A 88 -22.49 -20.95 -32.52
N LYS A 89 -22.64 -20.08 -31.52
CA LYS A 89 -23.59 -20.24 -30.40
C LYS A 89 -24.63 -19.11 -30.46
N ILE A 90 -25.92 -19.49 -30.45
CA ILE A 90 -27.05 -18.55 -30.38
C ILE A 90 -27.54 -18.54 -28.92
N MET A 91 -27.46 -17.39 -28.23
CA MET A 91 -28.04 -17.23 -26.89
C MET A 91 -28.76 -15.88 -26.77
N THR A 92 -29.98 -15.91 -26.21
CA THR A 92 -30.83 -14.73 -25.93
C THR A 92 -30.49 -14.11 -24.57
N LYS A 93 -30.61 -12.77 -24.48
CA LYS A 93 -30.09 -11.88 -23.41
C LYS A 93 -30.74 -12.03 -22.02
N SER A 94 -29.96 -11.73 -20.97
CA SER A 94 -30.31 -10.76 -19.91
C SER A 94 -29.04 -10.19 -19.21
N GLU A 95 -28.94 -8.84 -19.22
CA GLU A 95 -28.15 -7.82 -18.48
C GLU A 95 -27.50 -8.23 -17.14
N ASP A 96 -26.38 -7.68 -16.62
CA ASP A 96 -25.39 -6.64 -16.98
C ASP A 96 -24.17 -6.78 -16.01
N ALA A 97 -22.92 -6.71 -16.48
CA ALA A 97 -21.73 -6.38 -15.67
C ALA A 97 -20.53 -5.91 -16.52
N VAL A 98 -19.95 -4.76 -16.13
CA VAL A 98 -18.91 -3.93 -16.78
C VAL A 98 -17.46 -4.40 -16.44
N PRO A 99 -16.43 -4.12 -17.28
CA PRO A 99 -15.13 -4.83 -17.30
C PRO A 99 -14.03 -4.27 -16.37
N ARG A 100 -13.01 -5.10 -16.08
CA ARG A 100 -11.78 -4.77 -15.33
C ARG A 100 -10.51 -5.06 -16.16
N SER A 101 -9.47 -4.24 -15.90
CA SER A 101 -8.17 -4.09 -16.57
C SER A 101 -7.26 -5.33 -16.66
N GLU A 102 -6.36 -5.30 -17.64
CA GLU A 102 -5.70 -6.41 -18.35
C GLU A 102 -4.54 -7.19 -17.68
N GLU A 103 -4.23 -7.03 -16.39
CA GLU A 103 -3.19 -7.86 -15.74
C GLU A 103 -3.70 -8.62 -14.52
N SER A 104 -4.80 -9.37 -14.71
CA SER A 104 -5.40 -10.11 -13.61
C SER A 104 -6.08 -11.40 -14.08
N PHE A 105 -5.72 -12.54 -13.48
CA PHE A 105 -6.29 -13.84 -13.84
C PHE A 105 -7.55 -14.09 -13.01
N GLY A 106 -8.67 -13.50 -13.41
CA GLY A 106 -9.98 -13.69 -12.76
C GLY A 106 -10.52 -15.11 -12.93
N CYS A 107 -11.13 -15.68 -11.89
CA CYS A 107 -11.94 -16.89 -12.03
C CYS A 107 -13.24 -16.56 -12.78
N SER A 108 -13.62 -17.37 -13.77
CA SER A 108 -14.87 -17.15 -14.52
C SER A 108 -16.14 -17.57 -13.76
N LEU A 109 -16.00 -18.24 -12.62
CA LEU A 109 -17.10 -18.78 -11.82
C LEU A 109 -17.29 -18.05 -10.47
N CYS A 110 -16.35 -17.16 -10.10
CA CYS A 110 -16.48 -16.30 -8.93
C CYS A 110 -15.60 -15.04 -9.04
N ASN A 111 -15.83 -14.05 -8.18
CA ASN A 111 -15.17 -12.75 -8.28
C ASN A 111 -13.71 -12.72 -7.76
N PHE A 112 -13.05 -13.87 -7.61
CA PHE A 112 -11.65 -13.93 -7.16
C PHE A 112 -10.68 -13.78 -8.33
N VAL A 113 -9.61 -13.05 -8.07
CA VAL A 113 -8.59 -12.66 -9.05
C VAL A 113 -7.22 -13.13 -8.59
N PHE A 114 -6.48 -13.77 -9.48
CA PHE A 114 -5.21 -14.43 -9.18
C PHE A 114 -4.05 -13.78 -9.92
N LYS A 115 -2.85 -13.91 -9.34
CA LYS A 115 -1.60 -13.40 -9.90
C LYS A 115 -1.01 -14.29 -11.01
N SER A 116 -1.52 -15.50 -11.19
CA SER A 116 -1.15 -16.36 -12.34
C SER A 116 -2.31 -17.25 -12.79
N ALA A 117 -2.35 -17.55 -14.08
CA ALA A 117 -3.31 -18.49 -14.68
C ALA A 117 -3.34 -19.84 -13.94
N MET A 118 -2.16 -20.36 -13.56
CA MET A 118 -2.02 -21.63 -12.84
C MET A 118 -2.77 -21.62 -11.49
N HIS A 119 -2.72 -20.51 -10.74
CA HIS A 119 -3.41 -20.42 -9.44
C HIS A 119 -4.92 -20.25 -9.61
N ARG A 120 -5.37 -19.50 -10.64
CA ARG A 120 -6.78 -19.43 -11.01
C ARG A 120 -7.33 -20.81 -11.40
N ASP A 121 -6.58 -21.57 -12.20
CA ASP A 121 -7.00 -22.88 -12.69
C ASP A 121 -7.03 -23.91 -11.55
N PHE A 122 -6.06 -23.83 -10.63
CA PHE A 122 -6.06 -24.62 -9.39
C PHE A 122 -7.24 -24.26 -8.49
N HIS A 123 -7.52 -22.97 -8.26
CA HIS A 123 -8.70 -22.51 -7.51
C HIS A 123 -10.00 -23.03 -8.13
N SER A 124 -10.17 -22.93 -9.45
CA SER A 124 -11.33 -23.46 -10.17
C SER A 124 -11.49 -24.97 -9.96
N SER A 125 -10.37 -25.71 -9.95
CA SER A 125 -10.37 -27.15 -9.69
C SER A 125 -10.69 -27.55 -8.25
N CYS A 126 -10.39 -26.71 -7.26
CA CYS A 126 -10.58 -27.04 -5.85
C CYS A 126 -11.85 -26.46 -5.22
N VAL A 127 -12.38 -25.37 -5.79
CA VAL A 127 -13.49 -24.60 -5.20
C VAL A 127 -14.77 -24.77 -6.02
N HIS A 128 -14.68 -24.90 -7.34
CA HIS A 128 -15.85 -25.01 -8.22
C HIS A 128 -16.08 -26.43 -8.76
N LYS A 129 -15.09 -27.32 -8.67
CA LYS A 129 -15.31 -28.77 -8.84
C LYS A 129 -15.50 -29.40 -7.46
N THR A 130 -16.65 -30.05 -7.27
CA THR A 130 -17.15 -30.64 -6.03
C THR A 130 -16.32 -31.84 -5.57
N GLN A 131 -15.14 -31.60 -5.03
CA GLN A 131 -14.29 -32.62 -4.41
C GLN A 131 -13.63 -32.04 -3.14
N MET A 132 -13.90 -32.63 -1.98
CA MET A 132 -13.38 -32.18 -0.68
C MET A 132 -12.09 -32.96 -0.35
N LEU A 133 -11.06 -32.32 0.22
CA LEU A 133 -9.74 -32.95 0.44
C LEU A 133 -9.28 -32.95 1.90
N CYS A 134 -8.65 -34.06 2.33
CA CYS A 134 -7.92 -34.17 3.59
C CYS A 134 -6.70 -35.10 3.43
N CYS A 135 -5.52 -34.67 3.88
CA CYS A 135 -4.27 -35.45 3.85
C CYS A 135 -3.93 -36.06 2.48
N ASP A 136 -4.09 -35.25 1.43
CA ASP A 136 -3.84 -35.57 0.02
C ASP A 136 -4.79 -36.62 -0.59
N GLU A 137 -5.84 -37.00 0.12
CA GLU A 137 -6.94 -37.81 -0.40
C GLU A 137 -8.17 -36.97 -0.75
N VAL A 138 -8.87 -37.40 -1.81
CA VAL A 138 -10.03 -36.73 -2.39
C VAL A 138 -11.29 -37.51 -2.05
N PHE A 139 -12.28 -36.82 -1.48
CA PHE A 139 -13.56 -37.38 -1.07
C PHE A 139 -14.69 -36.85 -1.95
N ALA A 140 -15.54 -37.78 -2.38
CA ALA A 140 -16.69 -37.48 -3.23
C ALA A 140 -17.85 -36.84 -2.46
N SER A 141 -17.89 -37.00 -1.13
CA SER A 141 -18.93 -36.43 -0.27
C SER A 141 -18.36 -35.90 1.05
N SER A 142 -19.11 -34.99 1.68
CA SER A 142 -18.80 -34.49 3.04
C SER A 142 -18.88 -35.59 4.10
N GLU A 143 -19.63 -36.68 3.87
CA GLU A 143 -19.79 -37.76 4.83
C GLU A 143 -18.57 -38.70 4.84
N ASP A 144 -17.98 -38.94 3.66
CA ASP A 144 -16.74 -39.71 3.51
C ASP A 144 -15.53 -38.99 4.12
N LEU A 145 -15.45 -37.67 3.90
CA LEU A 145 -14.45 -36.81 4.54
C LEU A 145 -14.57 -36.84 6.06
N MET A 146 -15.80 -36.77 6.59
CA MET A 146 -16.04 -36.77 8.04
C MET A 146 -15.74 -38.12 8.69
N THR A 147 -15.85 -39.22 7.95
CA THR A 147 -15.44 -40.55 8.40
C THR A 147 -13.92 -40.68 8.41
N HIS A 148 -13.24 -40.24 7.35
CA HIS A 148 -11.77 -40.19 7.30
C HIS A 148 -11.19 -39.34 8.45
N VAL A 149 -11.77 -38.16 8.72
CA VAL A 149 -11.33 -37.26 9.81
C VAL A 149 -11.52 -37.89 11.20
N ARG A 150 -12.59 -38.67 11.38
CA ARG A 150 -12.83 -39.38 12.64
C ARG A 150 -11.82 -40.49 12.86
N ASP A 151 -11.59 -41.31 11.83
CA ASP A 151 -10.85 -42.56 11.95
C ASP A 151 -9.33 -42.37 11.84
N LYS A 152 -8.88 -41.39 11.05
CA LYS A 152 -7.44 -41.13 10.81
C LYS A 152 -6.87 -39.98 11.62
N HIS A 153 -7.71 -39.02 12.04
CA HIS A 153 -7.27 -37.80 12.75
C HIS A 153 -7.90 -37.65 14.14
N GLY A 154 -8.60 -38.67 14.64
CA GLY A 154 -9.16 -38.68 16.00
C GLY A 154 -10.18 -37.56 16.27
N GLY A 155 -10.83 -37.03 15.22
CA GLY A 155 -11.88 -36.02 15.33
C GLY A 155 -11.42 -34.60 15.67
N ARG A 156 -10.12 -34.28 15.61
CA ARG A 156 -9.61 -32.90 15.73
C ARG A 156 -8.88 -32.48 14.47
N VAL A 157 -9.42 -31.48 13.79
CA VAL A 157 -8.81 -30.89 12.59
C VAL A 157 -8.91 -29.38 12.60
N TYR A 158 -8.04 -28.76 11.82
CA TYR A 158 -7.94 -27.31 11.64
C TYR A 158 -8.31 -26.99 10.21
N MET A 159 -9.34 -26.16 10.02
CA MET A 159 -9.84 -25.85 8.69
C MET A 159 -9.38 -24.46 8.27
N CYS A 160 -9.03 -24.31 7.00
CA CYS A 160 -8.87 -22.98 6.42
C CYS A 160 -10.26 -22.34 6.29
N HIS A 161 -10.44 -21.11 6.79
CA HIS A 161 -11.69 -20.39 6.61
C HIS A 161 -11.81 -19.73 5.22
N LEU A 162 -10.75 -19.79 4.39
CA LEU A 162 -10.70 -19.20 3.04
C LEU A 162 -10.74 -20.26 1.93
N CYS A 163 -10.58 -21.55 2.25
CA CYS A 163 -10.67 -22.63 1.27
C CYS A 163 -11.07 -23.97 1.95
N PRO A 164 -11.55 -24.97 1.20
CA PRO A 164 -12.05 -26.23 1.78
C PRO A 164 -10.95 -27.17 2.30
N LYS A 165 -9.69 -26.72 2.45
CA LYS A 165 -8.60 -27.56 2.97
C LYS A 165 -8.67 -27.74 4.48
N VAL A 166 -8.46 -28.98 4.90
CA VAL A 166 -8.45 -29.43 6.29
C VAL A 166 -7.05 -29.95 6.65
N PHE A 167 -6.52 -29.53 7.81
CA PHE A 167 -5.18 -29.81 8.27
C PHE A 167 -5.19 -30.59 9.59
N LYS A 168 -4.23 -31.51 9.74
CA LYS A 168 -4.07 -32.33 10.95
C LYS A 168 -3.63 -31.54 12.19
N ASN A 169 -2.96 -30.40 12.01
CA ASN A 169 -2.50 -29.57 13.14
C ASN A 169 -2.52 -28.06 12.81
N LYS A 170 -2.56 -27.24 13.87
CA LYS A 170 -2.64 -25.78 13.78
C LYS A 170 -1.49 -25.16 12.97
N GLY A 171 -0.27 -25.69 13.16
CA GLY A 171 0.94 -25.16 12.53
C GLY A 171 0.88 -25.25 11.00
N THR A 172 0.48 -26.41 10.46
CA THR A 172 0.34 -26.60 9.01
C THR A 172 -0.80 -25.76 8.41
N CYS A 173 -1.92 -25.61 9.12
CA CYS A 173 -2.98 -24.68 8.70
C CYS A 173 -2.50 -23.21 8.68
N THR A 174 -1.69 -22.81 9.66
CA THR A 174 -1.15 -21.44 9.76
C THR A 174 -0.16 -21.15 8.64
N VAL A 175 0.72 -22.10 8.32
CA VAL A 175 1.63 -22.00 7.17
C VAL A 175 0.82 -21.93 5.87
N HIS A 176 -0.22 -22.74 5.73
CA HIS A 176 -1.08 -22.68 4.57
C HIS A 176 -1.78 -21.32 4.41
N LEU A 177 -2.36 -20.77 5.48
CA LEU A 177 -2.97 -19.44 5.49
C LEU A 177 -1.96 -18.35 5.10
N ARG A 178 -0.72 -18.46 5.60
CA ARG A 178 0.34 -17.50 5.29
C ARG A 178 0.85 -17.61 3.86
N VAL A 179 1.02 -18.82 3.34
CA VAL A 179 1.63 -19.04 2.02
C VAL A 179 0.62 -18.92 0.89
N PHE A 180 -0.57 -19.50 1.06
CA PHE A 180 -1.58 -19.58 -0.01
C PHE A 180 -2.63 -18.47 0.08
N HIS A 181 -2.85 -17.90 1.26
CA HIS A 181 -3.82 -16.82 1.46
C HIS A 181 -3.19 -15.48 1.91
N ASN A 182 -1.87 -15.45 2.12
CA ASN A 182 -1.11 -14.28 2.57
C ASN A 182 -1.66 -13.65 3.87
N ASP A 183 -2.36 -14.44 4.69
CA ASP A 183 -2.93 -13.99 5.96
C ASP A 183 -1.88 -14.12 7.08
N LYS A 184 -1.38 -12.98 7.55
CA LYS A 184 -0.39 -12.89 8.63
C LYS A 184 -1.03 -12.76 10.02
N SER A 185 -2.35 -12.68 10.12
CA SER A 185 -3.10 -12.35 11.33
C SER A 185 -4.17 -13.37 11.75
N ALA A 186 -4.39 -14.45 11.00
CA ALA A 186 -5.44 -15.41 11.27
C ALA A 186 -5.28 -16.13 12.63
N LYS A 187 -6.32 -16.03 13.48
CA LYS A 187 -6.55 -16.97 14.57
C LYS A 187 -7.10 -18.27 13.97
N VAL A 188 -6.36 -19.36 14.12
CA VAL A 188 -6.86 -20.69 13.72
C VAL A 188 -7.93 -21.14 14.70
N GLU A 189 -9.17 -21.27 14.24
CA GLU A 189 -10.25 -21.84 15.04
C GLU A 189 -10.17 -23.38 15.08
N HIS A 190 -10.48 -23.94 16.25
CA HIS A 190 -10.58 -25.39 16.43
C HIS A 190 -12.03 -25.81 16.18
N GLY A 191 -12.29 -26.59 15.14
CA GLY A 191 -13.59 -27.22 14.94
C GLY A 191 -13.71 -28.47 15.81
N ARG A 192 -14.55 -28.43 16.86
CA ARG A 192 -14.98 -29.65 17.56
C ARG A 192 -16.34 -30.05 16.99
N VAL A 193 -16.38 -31.03 16.09
CA VAL A 193 -17.65 -31.43 15.46
C VAL A 193 -18.36 -32.45 16.35
N CYS A 194 -19.45 -32.02 16.99
CA CYS A 194 -20.35 -32.90 17.73
C CYS A 194 -21.20 -33.69 16.71
N ALA A 195 -21.07 -35.02 16.71
CA ALA A 195 -21.80 -35.90 15.81
C ALA A 195 -23.26 -36.05 16.24
N ARG A 196 -24.11 -35.05 15.95
CA ARG A 196 -25.59 -35.18 15.95
C ARG A 196 -26.25 -33.92 15.35
N ARG A 197 -26.38 -33.88 14.02
CA ARG A 197 -27.57 -33.44 13.25
C ARG A 197 -27.20 -33.34 11.76
N LYS A 198 -28.13 -33.78 10.91
CA LYS A 198 -27.99 -33.90 9.46
C LYS A 198 -28.19 -32.53 8.78
N THR A 199 -27.48 -32.35 7.66
CA THR A 199 -27.53 -31.26 6.64
C THR A 199 -26.66 -30.01 6.85
N PRO A 200 -25.78 -29.67 5.88
CA PRO A 200 -25.27 -28.32 5.67
C PRO A 200 -25.95 -27.68 4.45
N VAL A 201 -26.68 -26.59 4.66
CA VAL A 201 -27.15 -25.69 3.59
C VAL A 201 -26.24 -24.47 3.58
N PHE A 202 -25.51 -24.25 2.48
CA PHE A 202 -24.86 -22.96 2.20
C PHE A 202 -25.68 -22.23 1.15
N SER A 203 -26.54 -21.29 1.58
CA SER A 203 -27.00 -20.21 0.70
C SER A 203 -27.43 -18.98 1.52
N LYS A 204 -26.84 -17.83 1.12
CA LYS A 204 -27.29 -16.42 1.20
C LYS A 204 -27.63 -15.80 2.59
N LEU A 205 -26.88 -14.73 2.91
CA LEU A 205 -27.07 -13.70 3.96
C LEU A 205 -28.54 -13.20 4.14
N PRO A 206 -28.98 -12.53 5.24
CA PRO A 206 -28.21 -11.59 6.09
C PRO A 206 -28.47 -11.62 7.62
N CYS A 207 -27.57 -10.97 8.37
CA CYS A 207 -27.74 -10.64 9.78
C CYS A 207 -28.77 -9.51 9.94
N ARG A 208 -29.87 -9.75 10.67
CA ARG A 208 -30.77 -8.70 11.18
C ARG A 208 -30.98 -8.92 12.68
N VAL A 209 -30.63 -7.86 13.40
CA VAL A 209 -30.70 -7.58 14.84
C VAL A 209 -32.03 -8.00 15.47
N LEU A 210 -31.99 -8.48 16.73
CA LEU A 210 -32.77 -7.95 17.86
C LEU A 210 -32.45 -8.68 19.19
N MET A 211 -31.98 -7.87 20.15
CA MET A 211 -32.34 -7.82 21.58
C MET A 211 -32.14 -9.06 22.46
N THR A 212 -31.30 -8.87 23.49
CA THR A 212 -31.31 -9.60 24.77
C THR A 212 -32.66 -9.33 25.50
N PRO A 213 -33.13 -10.20 26.43
CA PRO A 213 -32.55 -10.30 27.78
C PRO A 213 -32.57 -11.70 28.45
N ALA A 214 -31.67 -11.88 29.42
CA ALA A 214 -31.76 -12.75 30.61
C ALA A 214 -32.02 -14.27 30.45
N CYS A 215 -31.09 -15.10 30.96
CA CYS A 215 -31.29 -16.27 31.85
C CYS A 215 -29.94 -17.03 31.94
N SER A 216 -29.06 -16.83 32.92
CA SER A 216 -29.01 -17.50 34.24
C SER A 216 -29.45 -18.97 34.27
N VAL A 217 -28.54 -19.93 34.03
CA VAL A 217 -28.53 -21.22 34.75
C VAL A 217 -27.09 -21.73 34.87
N GLN A 218 -26.66 -21.95 36.12
CA GLN A 218 -25.43 -22.62 36.55
C GLN A 218 -25.40 -24.09 36.11
N HIS A 219 -24.22 -24.69 36.01
CA HIS A 219 -23.93 -25.98 36.64
C HIS A 219 -22.41 -26.24 36.63
N GLU A 220 -21.79 -26.07 37.80
CA GLU A 220 -20.66 -26.88 38.24
C GLU A 220 -21.20 -28.20 38.82
N VAL A 221 -20.51 -29.32 38.55
CA VAL A 221 -20.00 -30.25 39.58
C VAL A 221 -19.03 -31.27 38.94
N ASP A 222 -17.77 -31.19 39.37
CA ASP A 222 -16.92 -32.24 39.96
C ASP A 222 -16.98 -33.71 39.53
N LEU A 223 -15.81 -34.31 39.21
CA LEU A 223 -14.95 -35.13 40.12
C LEU A 223 -13.99 -36.02 39.30
N CYS A 224 -12.67 -35.98 39.53
CA CYS A 224 -11.84 -37.11 40.04
C CYS A 224 -10.31 -36.83 40.03
N MET A 225 -9.78 -36.68 41.25
CA MET A 225 -8.51 -37.12 41.87
C MET A 225 -7.14 -37.21 41.13
N VAL A 226 -6.24 -36.33 41.63
CA VAL A 226 -4.84 -36.47 42.12
C VAL A 226 -4.08 -37.81 41.98
N VAL A 227 -2.84 -37.73 41.47
CA VAL A 227 -1.63 -38.27 42.14
C VAL A 227 -0.47 -37.28 41.98
N SER A 228 0.11 -36.89 43.11
CA SER A 228 1.26 -36.00 43.32
C SER A 228 2.60 -36.76 43.24
N ALA A 229 3.67 -36.09 42.80
CA ALA A 229 4.97 -36.04 43.50
C ALA A 229 5.98 -35.12 42.79
N ASP A 230 6.47 -34.12 43.52
CA ASP A 230 7.82 -33.53 43.46
C ASP A 230 8.36 -33.64 44.93
N PRO A 231 9.64 -33.40 45.32
CA PRO A 231 10.79 -32.79 44.60
C PRO A 231 12.20 -33.43 44.89
N VAL A 232 13.26 -33.07 44.15
CA VAL A 232 14.67 -33.06 44.65
C VAL A 232 15.50 -31.95 43.98
N GLU A 233 16.28 -31.22 44.79
CA GLU A 233 17.21 -30.14 44.44
C GLU A 233 18.60 -30.59 43.93
N ARG A 234 19.19 -29.70 43.10
CA ARG A 234 20.61 -29.30 42.90
C ARG A 234 21.71 -30.35 42.75
N LEU A 235 22.42 -30.26 41.62
CA LEU A 235 23.88 -30.14 41.57
C LEU A 235 24.33 -29.42 40.30
N THR A 236 25.32 -28.54 40.49
CA THR A 236 26.07 -27.78 39.50
C THR A 236 27.03 -28.67 38.70
N GLY A 237 27.20 -28.39 37.41
CA GLY A 237 28.47 -28.62 36.71
C GLY A 237 28.43 -29.56 35.49
N THR A 238 29.12 -29.08 34.44
CA THR A 238 29.63 -29.78 33.25
C THR A 238 28.64 -30.07 32.13
N GLY A 239 28.88 -29.43 30.98
CA GLY A 239 28.22 -29.72 29.72
C GLY A 239 28.70 -31.04 29.13
N VAL A 240 27.89 -31.56 28.22
CA VAL A 240 28.35 -32.42 27.13
C VAL A 240 27.52 -32.04 25.91
N ASP A 241 28.15 -31.31 24.99
CA ASP A 241 27.63 -31.05 23.65
C ASP A 241 27.53 -32.37 22.87
N ALA A 242 26.43 -32.59 22.15
CA ALA A 242 26.34 -33.70 21.22
C ALA A 242 26.94 -33.26 19.87
N VAL A 243 28.10 -33.82 19.52
CA VAL A 243 28.84 -33.50 18.31
C VAL A 243 28.39 -34.37 17.14
N CYS A 244 28.10 -33.75 16.00
CA CYS A 244 27.81 -34.48 14.76
C CYS A 244 29.04 -35.28 14.28
N SER A 245 28.89 -36.60 14.07
CA SER A 245 30.01 -37.47 13.68
C SER A 245 30.48 -37.33 12.22
N VAL A 246 29.93 -36.38 11.45
CA VAL A 246 30.27 -36.15 10.03
C VAL A 246 30.95 -34.79 9.80
N CYS A 247 30.57 -33.75 10.56
CA CYS A 247 31.10 -32.38 10.41
C CYS A 247 31.64 -31.77 11.71
N SER A 248 31.51 -32.46 12.84
CA SER A 248 32.05 -32.09 14.15
C SER A 248 31.53 -30.77 14.77
N GLU A 249 30.34 -30.30 14.38
CA GLU A 249 29.64 -29.16 15.02
C GLU A 249 28.77 -29.58 16.21
N ASP A 250 28.62 -28.69 17.20
CA ASP A 250 27.84 -28.88 18.43
C ASP A 250 26.33 -28.69 18.21
N VAL A 251 25.52 -29.66 18.67
CA VAL A 251 24.06 -29.65 18.50
C VAL A 251 23.36 -29.65 19.87
N ARG A 252 22.32 -28.81 20.03
CA ARG A 252 21.67 -28.51 21.33
C ARG A 252 20.79 -29.62 21.90
N ALA A 253 20.47 -30.68 21.15
CA ALA A 253 19.71 -31.82 21.67
C ALA A 253 19.88 -33.10 20.81
N PRO A 254 19.78 -34.30 21.41
CA PRO A 254 20.00 -35.59 20.70
C PRO A 254 19.04 -35.85 19.52
N ASN A 255 17.79 -35.37 19.61
CA ASN A 255 16.79 -35.61 18.56
C ASN A 255 17.02 -34.76 17.29
N ASP A 256 17.84 -33.72 17.37
CA ASP A 256 18.21 -32.88 16.21
C ASP A 256 19.41 -33.44 15.45
N ALA A 257 20.22 -34.30 16.07
CA ALA A 257 21.38 -34.95 15.45
C ALA A 257 20.97 -35.99 14.39
N GLU A 258 19.86 -36.70 14.59
CA GLU A 258 19.33 -37.68 13.62
C GLU A 258 18.77 -37.00 12.35
N PHE A 259 18.21 -35.79 12.51
CA PHE A 259 17.71 -34.99 11.39
C PHE A 259 18.87 -34.30 10.63
N HIS A 260 19.88 -33.80 11.34
CA HIS A 260 21.08 -33.20 10.75
C HIS A 260 21.91 -34.24 9.98
N ALA A 261 22.10 -35.46 10.51
CA ALA A 261 22.79 -36.54 9.82
C ALA A 261 22.08 -36.99 8.52
N SER A 262 20.75 -36.85 8.46
CA SER A 262 19.95 -37.23 7.28
C SER A 262 20.17 -36.33 6.05
N ALA A 263 20.76 -35.13 6.23
CA ALA A 263 21.10 -34.23 5.12
C ALA A 263 22.40 -34.63 4.39
N HIS A 264 23.25 -35.46 5.01
CA HIS A 264 24.52 -35.90 4.42
C HIS A 264 24.38 -37.15 3.52
N GLY A 265 23.27 -37.89 3.60
CA GLY A 265 23.05 -39.14 2.85
C GLY A 265 22.11 -38.99 1.65
N GLY A 266 22.67 -38.83 0.45
CA GLY A 266 21.93 -38.66 -0.81
C GLY A 266 20.99 -39.82 -1.17
N LYS A 267 19.74 -39.49 -1.54
CA LYS A 267 18.82 -40.37 -2.29
C LYS A 267 18.75 -39.94 -3.77
N PRO A 268 18.55 -40.88 -4.71
CA PRO A 268 18.69 -40.63 -6.14
C PRO A 268 17.61 -39.68 -6.66
N VAL A 269 18.06 -38.56 -7.20
CA VAL A 269 17.22 -37.55 -7.84
C VAL A 269 17.01 -37.87 -9.32
N TRP A 270 15.75 -37.80 -9.77
CA TRP A 270 15.36 -38.08 -11.15
C TRP A 270 15.52 -36.81 -11.98
N ARG A 271 16.61 -36.71 -12.75
CA ARG A 271 16.88 -35.57 -13.61
C ARG A 271 16.21 -35.73 -14.98
N CYS A 272 15.45 -34.73 -15.40
CA CYS A 272 14.92 -34.67 -16.77
C CYS A 272 16.10 -34.45 -17.74
N SER A 273 16.31 -35.34 -18.69
CA SER A 273 17.43 -35.26 -19.64
C SER A 273 17.32 -34.10 -20.64
N VAL A 274 16.16 -33.43 -20.76
CA VAL A 274 15.92 -32.35 -21.72
C VAL A 274 16.09 -30.96 -21.09
N CYS A 275 15.51 -30.74 -19.92
CA CYS A 275 15.60 -29.45 -19.21
C CYS A 275 16.51 -29.49 -17.98
N LEU A 276 17.14 -30.65 -17.71
CA LEU A 276 18.08 -30.91 -16.60
C LEU A 276 17.51 -30.69 -15.20
N LYS A 277 16.19 -30.47 -15.08
CA LYS A 277 15.49 -30.27 -13.81
C LYS A 277 15.46 -31.55 -12.98
N THR A 278 15.84 -31.39 -11.72
CA THR A 278 16.01 -32.45 -10.73
C THR A 278 14.68 -32.66 -9.98
N LEU A 279 14.13 -33.87 -10.01
CA LEU A 279 12.81 -34.19 -9.45
C LEU A 279 12.89 -35.27 -8.37
N SER A 280 12.02 -35.15 -7.37
CA SER A 280 12.02 -35.98 -6.16
C SER A 280 11.48 -37.40 -6.37
N SER A 281 10.83 -37.71 -7.50
CA SER A 281 10.36 -39.06 -7.81
C SER A 281 10.20 -39.34 -9.31
N LYS A 282 10.27 -40.62 -9.70
CA LYS A 282 10.11 -41.09 -11.10
C LYS A 282 8.72 -40.80 -11.67
N VAL A 283 7.69 -40.77 -10.81
CA VAL A 283 6.31 -40.43 -11.19
C VAL A 283 6.21 -38.94 -11.52
N SER A 284 6.85 -38.08 -10.72
CA SER A 284 6.95 -36.64 -10.98
C SER A 284 7.68 -36.35 -12.30
N LEU A 285 8.72 -37.12 -12.63
CA LEU A 285 9.42 -37.01 -13.92
C LEU A 285 8.54 -37.43 -15.12
N ARG A 286 7.70 -38.46 -14.96
CA ARG A 286 6.72 -38.87 -16.00
C ARG A 286 5.65 -37.80 -16.22
N SER A 287 5.08 -37.26 -15.15
CA SER A 287 4.10 -36.16 -15.23
C SER A 287 4.74 -34.89 -15.80
N HIS A 288 5.99 -34.59 -15.43
CA HIS A 288 6.76 -33.48 -15.97
C HIS A 288 7.01 -33.60 -17.49
N ARG A 289 7.29 -34.80 -18.01
CA ARG A 289 7.42 -35.06 -19.46
C ARG A 289 6.08 -34.97 -20.20
N CYS A 290 4.98 -35.41 -19.59
CA CYS A 290 3.65 -35.37 -20.19
C CYS A 290 3.03 -33.96 -20.24
N LEU A 291 3.27 -33.12 -19.22
CA LEU A 291 2.68 -31.77 -19.12
C LEU A 291 3.36 -30.71 -20.00
N LEU A 292 4.59 -30.95 -20.48
CA LEU A 292 5.36 -29.99 -21.27
C LEU A 292 5.44 -30.33 -22.77
N GLN A 293 4.67 -31.32 -23.26
CA GLN A 293 4.72 -31.80 -24.65
C GLN A 293 6.15 -31.95 -25.20
N HIS A 294 7.05 -32.55 -24.42
CA HIS A 294 8.32 -33.05 -24.97
C HIS A 294 8.03 -34.30 -25.80
N ILE A 295 7.57 -34.11 -27.05
CA ILE A 295 7.55 -35.18 -28.04
C ILE A 295 9.00 -35.35 -28.51
N THR A 296 9.70 -36.29 -27.90
CA THR A 296 10.91 -36.88 -28.49
C THR A 296 10.56 -38.28 -28.98
N VAL A 297 10.85 -38.51 -30.26
CA VAL A 297 10.65 -39.74 -31.03
C VAL A 297 11.40 -40.90 -30.38
N GLU A 298 10.72 -41.74 -29.58
CA GLU A 298 11.25 -43.04 -29.12
C GLU A 298 10.10 -44.01 -28.76
N ASN A 299 9.23 -44.28 -29.74
CA ASN A 299 8.39 -45.49 -29.76
C ASN A 299 8.20 -46.02 -31.20
N LEU A 300 9.24 -45.88 -32.03
CA LEU A 300 9.45 -46.71 -33.21
C LEU A 300 10.69 -47.54 -32.92
N ASN A 301 10.48 -48.81 -32.57
CA ASN A 301 11.42 -49.96 -32.57
C ASN A 301 11.31 -50.84 -31.31
N LYS A 302 10.15 -51.48 -31.16
CA LYS A 302 10.13 -52.90 -30.79
C LYS A 302 9.56 -53.67 -31.98
N GLY A 303 10.44 -54.23 -32.79
CA GLY A 303 10.08 -55.03 -33.95
C GLY A 303 11.26 -55.38 -34.87
N GLY A 304 12.29 -56.03 -34.32
CA GLY A 304 13.11 -57.03 -35.03
C GLY A 304 14.09 -56.60 -36.14
N GLY A 305 15.38 -56.83 -35.87
CA GLY A 305 16.18 -57.71 -36.74
C GLY A 305 17.23 -57.07 -37.66
N LEU A 306 18.47 -57.55 -37.46
CA LEU A 306 19.61 -57.65 -38.39
C LEU A 306 20.64 -56.50 -38.45
N ASN A 307 21.72 -56.75 -37.70
CA ASN A 307 23.13 -56.88 -38.13
C ASN A 307 23.83 -55.79 -38.95
N GLU A 308 25.01 -55.42 -38.43
CA GLU A 308 26.31 -55.25 -39.13
C GLU A 308 26.42 -54.09 -40.14
N THR A 309 27.53 -53.41 -40.39
CA THR A 309 28.86 -53.16 -39.79
C THR A 309 29.42 -51.97 -40.59
N VAL A 310 30.23 -51.13 -39.93
CA VAL A 310 31.41 -50.42 -40.50
C VAL A 310 31.23 -49.20 -41.44
N ASP A 311 31.86 -48.11 -40.98
CA ASP A 311 32.63 -47.04 -41.65
C ASP A 311 32.15 -46.20 -42.86
N SER A 312 32.26 -44.89 -42.58
CA SER A 312 33.03 -43.87 -43.33
C SER A 312 32.48 -43.21 -44.61
N THR A 313 32.71 -41.90 -44.63
CA THR A 313 32.84 -40.93 -45.75
C THR A 313 31.63 -40.06 -46.15
N ASN A 314 31.88 -38.75 -46.05
CA ASN A 314 31.21 -37.54 -46.54
C ASN A 314 30.10 -37.67 -47.61
N ALA A 315 28.97 -36.98 -47.35
CA ALA A 315 28.32 -36.11 -48.35
C ALA A 315 27.39 -35.10 -47.66
N ALA A 316 27.58 -33.81 -47.96
CA ALA A 316 26.73 -32.71 -47.52
C ALA A 316 25.31 -32.88 -48.07
N VAL A 317 24.31 -32.82 -47.19
CA VAL A 317 22.91 -32.60 -47.57
C VAL A 317 22.47 -31.30 -46.89
N ASN A 318 22.10 -30.34 -47.72
CA ASN A 318 21.78 -28.97 -47.36
C ASN A 318 20.54 -28.91 -46.45
N LEU A 319 20.62 -28.18 -45.33
CA LEU A 319 19.55 -28.07 -44.33
C LEU A 319 18.31 -27.32 -44.87
N ASP A 320 18.48 -26.52 -45.92
CA ASP A 320 17.42 -25.68 -46.48
C ASP A 320 16.27 -26.51 -47.10
N THR A 321 16.54 -27.70 -47.65
CA THR A 321 15.52 -28.52 -48.31
C THR A 321 14.59 -29.26 -47.34
N ILE A 322 14.99 -29.42 -46.08
CA ILE A 322 14.18 -30.12 -45.05
C ILE A 322 13.18 -29.16 -44.39
N VAL A 323 13.55 -27.88 -44.26
CA VAL A 323 12.70 -26.84 -43.66
C VAL A 323 11.48 -26.53 -44.55
N ASP A 324 11.62 -26.63 -45.87
CA ASP A 324 10.54 -26.32 -46.81
C ASP A 324 9.45 -27.41 -46.90
N LEU A 325 9.80 -28.69 -46.67
CA LEU A 325 8.83 -29.80 -46.70
C LEU A 325 8.04 -29.95 -45.39
N GLU A 326 8.66 -29.65 -44.25
CA GLU A 326 8.02 -29.73 -42.93
C GLU A 326 7.03 -28.57 -42.69
N ALA A 327 7.36 -27.37 -43.18
CA ALA A 327 6.50 -26.18 -43.11
C ALA A 327 5.21 -26.35 -43.94
N ALA A 328 5.31 -26.92 -45.14
CA ALA A 328 4.15 -27.22 -45.98
C ALA A 328 3.21 -28.26 -45.35
N ARG A 329 3.78 -29.24 -44.63
CA ARG A 329 3.04 -30.32 -43.97
C ARG A 329 2.30 -29.87 -42.70
N LEU A 330 2.86 -28.93 -41.94
CA LEU A 330 2.24 -28.35 -40.74
C LEU A 330 1.05 -27.43 -41.04
N LEU A 331 1.05 -26.79 -42.22
CA LEU A 331 -0.04 -25.91 -42.70
C LEU A 331 -1.17 -26.66 -43.42
N GLY A 332 -1.04 -27.98 -43.64
CA GLY A 332 -2.08 -28.80 -44.27
C GLY A 332 -2.27 -28.59 -45.77
N LEU A 333 -1.29 -28.01 -46.47
CA LEU A 333 -1.33 -27.77 -47.90
C LEU A 333 -0.96 -29.05 -48.67
N ASN A 334 -1.84 -29.51 -49.57
CA ASN A 334 -1.56 -30.65 -50.43
C ASN A 334 -0.86 -30.14 -51.70
N LEU A 335 0.48 -30.13 -51.70
CA LEU A 335 1.33 -29.62 -52.79
C LEU A 335 1.38 -30.53 -54.04
N GLY A 336 0.24 -31.12 -54.40
CA GLY A 336 0.12 -32.00 -55.56
C GLY A 336 -0.24 -31.29 -56.87
N THR A 337 -0.58 -30.00 -56.87
CA THR A 337 -1.12 -29.33 -58.09
C THR A 337 -0.79 -27.83 -58.25
N CYS A 338 0.09 -27.24 -57.46
CA CYS A 338 0.45 -25.82 -57.63
C CYS A 338 1.67 -25.65 -58.55
N CYS A 339 1.64 -24.65 -59.42
CA CYS A 339 2.75 -24.34 -60.30
C CYS A 339 3.89 -23.66 -59.52
N ALA A 340 5.14 -23.81 -59.98
CA ALA A 340 6.34 -23.37 -59.24
C ALA A 340 6.35 -21.87 -58.87
N SER A 341 5.63 -21.02 -59.61
CA SER A 341 5.51 -19.59 -59.34
C SER A 341 4.62 -19.24 -58.14
N GLU A 342 3.61 -20.06 -57.81
CA GLU A 342 2.71 -19.80 -56.68
C GLU A 342 3.36 -20.18 -55.32
N ILE A 343 4.34 -21.09 -55.34
CA ILE A 343 5.07 -21.53 -54.14
C ILE A 343 6.08 -20.46 -53.69
N GLU A 344 6.74 -19.76 -54.64
CA GLU A 344 7.68 -18.69 -54.32
C GLU A 344 7.00 -17.46 -53.68
N GLU A 345 5.78 -17.12 -54.09
CA GLU A 345 5.02 -16.00 -53.52
C GLU A 345 4.58 -16.26 -52.08
N VAL A 346 4.16 -17.50 -51.77
CA VAL A 346 3.79 -17.92 -50.41
C VAL A 346 5.01 -17.94 -49.49
N ILE A 347 6.17 -18.41 -49.97
CA ILE A 347 7.43 -18.38 -49.21
C ILE A 347 7.87 -16.92 -48.94
N CYS A 348 7.71 -16.02 -49.92
CA CYS A 348 8.02 -14.60 -49.76
C CYS A 348 7.11 -13.92 -48.70
N HIS A 349 5.81 -14.21 -48.71
CA HIS A 349 4.87 -13.70 -47.71
C HIS A 349 5.16 -14.24 -46.29
N CYS A 350 5.48 -15.53 -46.17
CA CYS A 350 5.87 -16.14 -44.89
C CYS A 350 7.17 -15.54 -44.34
N LYS A 351 8.17 -15.27 -45.20
CA LYS A 351 9.42 -14.59 -44.80
C LYS A 351 9.16 -13.17 -44.30
N LYS A 352 8.29 -12.40 -44.95
CA LYS A 352 7.90 -11.05 -44.49
C LYS A 352 7.13 -11.07 -43.16
N PHE A 353 6.26 -12.06 -42.95
CA PHE A 353 5.50 -12.22 -41.71
C PHE A 353 6.40 -12.64 -40.52
N LEU A 354 7.39 -13.50 -40.76
CA LEU A 354 8.37 -13.91 -39.74
C LEU A 354 9.33 -12.77 -39.34
N VAL A 355 9.74 -11.93 -40.29
CA VAL A 355 10.53 -10.71 -39.98
C VAL A 355 9.74 -9.74 -39.11
N LYS A 356 8.42 -9.62 -39.32
CA LYS A 356 7.54 -8.76 -38.53
C LYS A 356 7.28 -9.28 -37.10
N ILE A 357 7.21 -10.61 -36.91
CA ILE A 357 7.14 -11.22 -35.57
C ILE A 357 8.48 -11.06 -34.82
N ASN A 358 9.62 -11.18 -35.50
CA ASN A 358 10.93 -10.97 -34.88
C ASN A 358 11.19 -9.50 -34.51
N SER A 359 10.66 -8.52 -35.24
CA SER A 359 10.75 -7.12 -34.84
C SER A 359 9.89 -6.80 -33.60
N ASP A 360 8.74 -7.44 -33.45
CA ASP A 360 7.86 -7.27 -32.28
C ASP A 360 8.35 -8.07 -31.05
N HIS A 361 9.13 -9.15 -31.25
CA HIS A 361 9.83 -9.86 -30.16
C HIS A 361 11.17 -9.22 -29.77
N HIS A 362 11.75 -8.34 -30.57
CA HIS A 362 13.02 -7.69 -30.23
C HIS A 362 12.90 -6.67 -29.08
N TYR A 363 11.71 -6.11 -28.84
CA TYR A 363 11.41 -5.32 -27.64
C TYR A 363 11.07 -6.19 -26.41
N SER A 364 10.87 -7.50 -26.57
CA SER A 364 10.41 -8.40 -25.49
C SER A 364 11.53 -8.96 -24.60
N THR A 365 12.81 -8.78 -24.96
CA THR A 365 13.96 -9.24 -24.15
C THR A 365 14.80 -8.09 -23.59
N MET A 366 14.65 -6.87 -24.10
CA MET A 366 15.26 -5.69 -23.47
C MET A 366 14.61 -5.46 -22.10
N GLY A 367 15.42 -5.55 -21.04
CA GLY A 367 14.97 -5.39 -19.66
C GLY A 367 14.78 -6.70 -18.88
N THR A 368 14.92 -7.88 -19.52
CA THR A 368 14.96 -9.14 -18.76
C THR A 368 16.33 -9.31 -18.10
N LEU A 369 16.37 -9.60 -16.79
CA LEU A 369 17.60 -9.99 -16.10
C LEU A 369 18.10 -11.32 -16.66
N ASP A 370 19.22 -11.29 -17.38
CA ASP A 370 19.82 -12.50 -17.94
C ASP A 370 20.78 -13.18 -16.95
N ALA A 371 21.00 -14.48 -17.17
CA ALA A 371 21.81 -15.29 -16.27
C ALA A 371 23.29 -14.89 -16.24
N THR A 372 23.80 -14.27 -17.31
CA THR A 372 25.20 -13.82 -17.39
C THR A 372 25.39 -12.63 -16.46
N PHE A 373 24.51 -11.63 -16.56
CA PHE A 373 24.52 -10.49 -15.66
C PHE A 373 24.33 -10.90 -14.20
N LEU A 374 23.42 -11.84 -13.91
CA LEU A 374 23.22 -12.33 -12.54
C LEU A 374 24.45 -13.03 -11.95
N GLU A 375 25.23 -13.72 -12.77
CA GLU A 375 26.47 -14.36 -12.34
C GLU A 375 27.62 -13.35 -12.19
N GLU A 376 27.65 -12.31 -13.02
CA GLU A 376 28.56 -11.15 -12.88
C GLU A 376 28.35 -10.45 -11.54
N VAL A 377 27.11 -10.00 -11.24
CA VAL A 377 26.82 -9.31 -9.97
C VAL A 377 27.04 -10.21 -8.74
N ARG A 378 26.87 -11.54 -8.87
CA ARG A 378 27.22 -12.48 -7.80
C ARG A 378 28.72 -12.47 -7.52
N LYS A 379 29.55 -12.57 -8.57
CA LYS A 379 31.00 -12.55 -8.42
C LYS A 379 31.48 -11.23 -7.84
N ASP A 380 30.92 -10.12 -8.29
CA ASP A 380 31.22 -8.79 -7.73
C ASP A 380 30.89 -8.73 -6.25
N PHE A 381 29.70 -9.21 -5.86
CA PHE A 381 29.31 -9.29 -4.45
C PHE A 381 30.27 -10.14 -3.62
N GLU A 382 30.58 -11.35 -4.11
CA GLU A 382 31.43 -12.33 -3.42
C GLU A 382 32.89 -11.88 -3.30
N SER A 383 33.36 -11.03 -4.23
CA SER A 383 34.71 -10.49 -4.24
C SER A 383 34.97 -9.47 -3.12
N CYS A 384 33.93 -8.90 -2.53
CA CYS A 384 34.01 -7.83 -1.53
C CYS A 384 33.86 -8.40 -0.10
N PRO A 385 34.93 -8.45 0.73
CA PRO A 385 34.84 -8.99 2.10
C PRO A 385 33.86 -8.21 2.99
N LYS A 386 33.70 -6.91 2.74
CA LYS A 386 32.73 -6.07 3.44
C LYS A 386 31.29 -6.53 3.19
N ASN A 387 30.97 -6.98 1.98
CA ASN A 387 29.64 -7.49 1.64
C ASN A 387 29.33 -8.78 2.40
N HIS A 388 30.30 -9.68 2.55
CA HIS A 388 30.15 -10.88 3.39
C HIS A 388 29.94 -10.53 4.87
N LEU A 389 30.70 -9.57 5.40
CA LEU A 389 30.52 -9.08 6.77
C LEU A 389 29.12 -8.47 6.96
N ALA A 390 28.72 -7.55 6.08
CA ALA A 390 27.41 -6.91 6.10
C ALA A 390 26.28 -7.95 5.98
N GLN A 391 26.43 -8.95 5.09
CA GLN A 391 25.47 -10.05 4.94
C GLN A 391 25.32 -10.85 6.24
N ASN A 392 26.42 -11.22 6.89
CA ASN A 392 26.39 -11.98 8.14
C ASN A 392 25.72 -11.20 9.30
N VAL A 393 25.99 -9.90 9.40
CA VAL A 393 25.38 -9.03 10.42
C VAL A 393 23.88 -8.84 10.12
N CYS A 394 23.53 -8.45 8.90
CA CYS A 394 22.14 -8.20 8.49
C CYS A 394 21.28 -9.48 8.42
N PHE A 395 21.90 -10.66 8.28
CA PHE A 395 21.19 -11.94 8.41
C PHE A 395 20.67 -12.17 9.83
N ARG A 396 21.36 -11.64 10.84
CA ARG A 396 21.00 -11.81 12.27
C ARG A 396 20.23 -10.61 12.84
N GLN A 397 20.39 -9.42 12.29
CA GLN A 397 19.82 -8.17 12.82
C GLN A 397 19.25 -7.27 11.74
N SER A 398 18.36 -6.35 12.13
CA SER A 398 17.85 -5.34 11.20
C SER A 398 18.98 -4.47 10.63
N PRO A 399 18.99 -4.19 9.31
CA PRO A 399 19.91 -3.21 8.72
C PRO A 399 19.88 -1.84 9.41
N MET A 400 18.72 -1.43 9.95
CA MET A 400 18.57 -0.17 10.68
C MET A 400 19.38 -0.13 11.97
N LEU A 401 19.60 -1.29 12.60
CA LEU A 401 20.42 -1.43 13.81
C LEU A 401 21.89 -1.66 13.46
N ALA A 402 22.14 -2.50 12.44
CA ALA A 402 23.49 -2.77 11.94
C ALA A 402 24.19 -1.51 11.42
N ALA A 403 23.44 -0.59 10.81
CA ALA A 403 23.96 0.67 10.29
C ALA A 403 24.15 1.75 11.36
N LEU A 404 23.80 1.54 12.64
CA LEU A 404 23.89 2.61 13.65
C LEU A 404 25.32 3.13 13.79
N GLU A 405 25.50 4.43 13.61
CA GLU A 405 26.79 5.08 13.68
C GLU A 405 27.12 5.44 15.14
N ARG A 406 28.08 4.72 15.72
CA ARG A 406 28.43 4.88 17.14
C ARG A 406 28.98 6.27 17.44
N THR A 407 29.76 6.84 16.52
CA THR A 407 30.37 8.16 16.70
C THR A 407 29.31 9.26 16.81
N THR A 408 28.28 9.24 15.95
CA THR A 408 27.12 10.13 16.01
C THR A 408 26.36 10.01 17.33
N ILE A 409 26.08 8.78 17.77
CA ILE A 409 25.36 8.56 19.05
C ILE A 409 26.16 9.09 20.23
N GLN A 410 27.49 8.99 20.20
CA GLN A 410 28.36 9.47 21.27
C GLN A 410 28.53 11.01 21.27
N SER A 411 28.45 11.65 20.10
CA SER A 411 28.64 13.10 19.96
C SER A 411 27.37 13.89 20.32
N VAL A 412 26.18 13.34 20.05
CA VAL A 412 24.90 13.99 20.35
C VAL A 412 24.59 13.89 21.84
N ARG A 413 24.71 15.02 22.56
CA ARG A 413 24.47 15.10 24.01
C ARG A 413 23.12 15.74 24.34
N PRO A 414 22.37 15.22 25.33
CA PRO A 414 21.07 15.74 25.77
C PRO A 414 21.20 16.96 26.70
N VAL A 415 22.10 17.89 26.36
CA VAL A 415 22.35 19.12 27.13
C VAL A 415 22.06 20.32 26.24
N PHE A 416 21.30 21.27 26.77
CA PHE A 416 20.75 22.40 26.01
C PHE A 416 21.08 23.72 26.69
N SER A 417 21.40 24.77 25.91
CA SER A 417 21.72 26.09 26.47
C SER A 417 20.47 26.82 26.96
N HIS A 418 19.32 26.59 26.32
CA HIS A 418 18.03 27.14 26.72
C HIS A 418 16.99 26.02 26.76
N LYS A 419 16.12 26.05 27.77
CA LYS A 419 15.00 25.12 27.93
C LYS A 419 13.83 25.83 28.58
N VAL A 420 12.62 25.38 28.27
CA VAL A 420 11.41 25.85 28.95
C VAL A 420 11.39 25.37 30.41
N ASP A 421 10.89 26.22 31.29
CA ASP A 421 10.71 25.96 32.71
C ASP A 421 9.32 26.46 33.17
N PRO A 422 8.48 25.58 33.76
CA PRO A 422 8.71 24.16 33.99
C PRO A 422 8.67 23.32 32.70
N GLU A 423 9.38 22.18 32.69
CA GLU A 423 9.14 21.12 31.70
C GLU A 423 7.82 20.39 32.00
N GLY A 424 7.13 19.90 30.97
CA GLY A 424 5.84 19.24 31.11
C GLY A 424 5.93 17.95 31.93
N LYS A 425 5.01 17.77 32.89
CA LYS A 425 4.88 16.56 33.72
C LYS A 425 3.42 16.20 33.96
N PRO A 426 3.07 14.90 34.02
CA PRO A 426 3.92 13.74 33.69
C PRO A 426 4.22 13.65 32.18
N MET A 427 5.12 12.76 31.79
CA MET A 427 5.33 12.44 30.37
C MET A 427 4.08 11.77 29.81
N THR A 428 3.62 12.25 28.65
CA THR A 428 2.36 11.78 28.06
C THR A 428 2.54 10.55 27.17
N ASN A 429 1.48 9.76 26.98
CA ASN A 429 1.52 8.57 26.13
C ASN A 429 0.22 8.38 25.33
N GLN A 430 0.27 8.56 24.01
CA GLN A 430 -0.86 8.38 23.10
C GLN A 430 -1.21 6.92 22.83
N LYS A 431 -0.35 5.98 23.24
CA LYS A 431 -0.50 4.54 23.02
C LYS A 431 -0.70 4.21 21.53
N ARG A 432 -1.65 3.34 21.19
CA ARG A 432 -1.94 2.85 19.84
C ARG A 432 -3.04 3.69 19.19
N SER A 433 -2.82 5.00 19.16
CA SER A 433 -3.68 5.98 18.49
C SER A 433 -2.84 6.99 17.72
N GLY A 434 -3.42 7.59 16.66
CA GLY A 434 -2.77 8.64 15.86
C GLY A 434 -3.07 10.05 16.39
N ARG A 435 -3.02 10.24 17.71
CA ARG A 435 -3.43 11.50 18.37
C ARG A 435 -2.28 12.48 18.62
N CYS A 436 -1.13 12.30 17.98
CA CYS A 436 0.09 13.03 18.32
C CYS A 436 -0.09 14.56 18.28
N TRP A 437 -0.81 15.08 17.30
CA TRP A 437 -1.13 16.50 17.13
C TRP A 437 -1.93 17.07 18.32
N ILE A 438 -2.90 16.33 18.86
CA ILE A 438 -3.64 16.68 20.08
C ILE A 438 -2.70 16.67 21.29
N PHE A 439 -1.90 15.61 21.44
CA PHE A 439 -0.97 15.50 22.57
C PHE A 439 0.06 16.64 22.55
N ALA A 440 0.64 16.94 21.40
CA ALA A 440 1.62 18.00 21.23
C ALA A 440 1.03 19.38 21.58
N LEU A 441 -0.20 19.70 21.15
CA LEU A 441 -0.86 20.95 21.56
C LEU A 441 -1.07 20.99 23.07
N LEU A 442 -1.60 19.92 23.65
CA LEU A 442 -1.89 19.93 25.08
C LEU A 442 -0.61 19.96 25.93
N ASN A 443 0.50 19.46 25.39
CA ASN A 443 1.83 19.57 25.98
C ASN A 443 2.42 20.99 25.85
N THR A 444 2.13 21.74 24.78
CA THR A 444 2.52 23.16 24.72
C THR A 444 1.68 24.02 25.65
N VAL A 445 0.36 23.81 25.68
CA VAL A 445 -0.60 24.59 26.49
C VAL A 445 -0.39 24.37 27.99
N ARG A 446 -0.08 23.14 28.43
CA ARG A 446 0.05 22.85 29.87
C ARG A 446 1.21 23.57 30.53
N VAL A 447 2.29 23.89 29.82
CA VAL A 447 3.49 24.52 30.40
C VAL A 447 3.18 25.89 31.03
N PRO A 448 2.60 26.87 30.30
CA PRO A 448 2.23 28.15 30.91
C PRO A 448 1.14 28.02 31.98
N VAL A 449 0.20 27.07 31.83
CA VAL A 449 -0.84 26.80 32.85
C VAL A 449 -0.23 26.27 34.15
N MET A 450 0.68 25.28 34.06
CA MET A 450 1.42 24.74 35.21
C MET A 450 2.21 25.84 35.92
N LYS A 451 2.85 26.72 35.15
CA LYS A 451 3.60 27.87 35.70
C LYS A 451 2.68 28.84 36.43
N HIS A 452 1.54 29.20 35.83
CA HIS A 452 0.60 30.18 36.40
C HIS A 452 -0.08 29.67 37.68
N PHE A 453 -0.52 28.41 37.69
CA PHE A 453 -1.22 27.82 38.85
C PHE A 453 -0.28 27.18 39.87
N ASP A 454 1.04 27.27 39.66
CA ASP A 454 2.08 26.68 40.50
C ASP A 454 1.91 25.16 40.69
N LEU A 455 1.73 24.43 39.58
CA LEU A 455 1.47 22.99 39.55
C LEU A 455 2.75 22.19 39.33
N GLU A 456 2.89 21.06 40.03
CA GLU A 456 3.95 20.10 39.78
C GLU A 456 3.65 19.24 38.53
N GLU A 457 2.39 18.86 38.37
CA GLU A 457 1.91 18.00 37.29
C GLU A 457 0.57 18.52 36.74
N LEU A 458 0.42 18.45 35.42
CA LEU A 458 -0.85 18.69 34.75
C LEU A 458 -0.89 17.90 33.44
N GLU A 459 -1.99 17.18 33.23
CA GLU A 459 -2.41 16.78 31.89
C GLU A 459 -3.77 17.40 31.58
N LEU A 460 -3.90 17.92 30.37
CA LEU A 460 -5.19 18.28 29.78
C LEU A 460 -5.77 17.05 29.05
N SER A 461 -7.09 16.97 28.97
CA SER A 461 -7.77 15.79 28.43
C SER A 461 -7.59 15.68 26.91
N GLN A 462 -6.65 14.84 26.49
CA GLN A 462 -6.51 14.41 25.10
C GLN A 462 -7.75 13.64 24.57
N PRO A 463 -8.40 12.74 25.35
CA PRO A 463 -9.61 12.06 24.86
C PRO A 463 -10.80 13.00 24.68
N PHE A 464 -10.84 14.15 25.36
CA PHE A 464 -11.88 15.18 25.18
C PHE A 464 -11.85 15.75 23.76
N LEU A 465 -10.69 16.27 23.32
CA LEU A 465 -10.53 16.78 21.96
C LEU A 465 -10.70 15.67 20.92
N ALA A 466 -10.19 14.47 21.20
CA ALA A 466 -10.39 13.34 20.29
C ALA A 466 -11.88 13.02 20.11
N PHE A 467 -12.68 13.01 21.18
CA PHE A 467 -14.12 12.74 21.11
C PHE A 467 -14.82 13.67 20.13
N TRP A 468 -14.59 14.98 20.28
CA TRP A 468 -15.18 15.99 19.40
C TRP A 468 -14.63 15.94 17.98
N ASP A 469 -13.32 15.71 17.80
CA ASP A 469 -12.73 15.56 16.46
C ASP A 469 -13.39 14.44 15.67
N LYS A 470 -13.59 13.25 16.28
CA LYS A 470 -14.21 12.11 15.58
C LYS A 470 -15.63 12.42 15.10
N ILE A 471 -16.40 13.18 15.89
CA ILE A 471 -17.79 13.55 15.56
C ILE A 471 -17.79 14.62 14.48
N GLU A 472 -17.02 15.69 14.66
CA GLU A 472 -16.93 16.79 13.71
C GLU A 472 -16.40 16.31 12.36
N ARG A 473 -15.30 15.56 12.36
CA ARG A 473 -14.68 15.03 11.15
C ARG A 473 -15.59 14.11 10.35
N ALA A 474 -16.36 13.27 11.04
CA ALA A 474 -17.41 12.47 10.40
C ALA A 474 -18.46 13.35 9.72
N ASN A 475 -18.91 14.41 10.40
CA ASN A 475 -19.85 15.37 9.83
C ASN A 475 -19.26 16.12 8.62
N PHE A 476 -18.02 16.60 8.75
CA PHE A 476 -17.27 17.27 7.70
C PHE A 476 -17.10 16.39 6.47
N PHE A 477 -16.70 15.14 6.65
CA PHE A 477 -16.61 14.17 5.56
C PHE A 477 -17.95 13.99 4.83
N LEU A 478 -19.07 13.84 5.55
CA LEU A 478 -20.38 13.64 4.93
C LEU A 478 -20.82 14.86 4.09
N HIS A 479 -20.49 16.07 4.53
CA HIS A 479 -20.75 17.28 3.75
C HIS A 479 -19.81 17.38 2.54
N LYS A 480 -18.52 17.09 2.72
CA LYS A 480 -17.51 17.15 1.67
C LYS A 480 -17.69 16.12 0.57
N ILE A 481 -18.17 14.92 0.90
CA ILE A 481 -18.48 13.93 -0.14
C ILE A 481 -19.73 14.31 -0.94
N VAL A 482 -20.72 14.95 -0.31
CA VAL A 482 -21.89 15.50 -1.01
C VAL A 482 -21.49 16.64 -1.95
N GLU A 483 -20.64 17.56 -1.47
CA GLU A 483 -20.06 18.65 -2.27
C GLU A 483 -19.36 18.07 -3.51
N ALA A 484 -18.43 17.13 -3.33
CA ALA A 484 -17.72 16.49 -4.43
C ALA A 484 -18.67 15.82 -5.44
N TYR A 485 -19.71 15.11 -4.98
CA TYR A 485 -20.69 14.51 -5.89
C TYR A 485 -21.52 15.53 -6.66
N LYS A 486 -21.87 16.66 -6.04
CA LYS A 486 -22.58 17.76 -6.71
C LYS A 486 -21.71 18.44 -7.76
N ASP A 487 -20.40 18.50 -7.52
CA ASP A 487 -19.41 19.01 -8.47
C ASP A 487 -19.14 18.05 -9.64
N GLY A 488 -19.81 16.89 -9.68
CA GLY A 488 -19.75 15.94 -10.78
C GLY A 488 -18.64 14.88 -10.65
N GLU A 489 -18.02 14.76 -9.47
CA GLU A 489 -16.98 13.76 -9.24
C GLU A 489 -17.52 12.33 -9.34
N LYS A 490 -16.76 11.49 -10.05
CA LYS A 490 -17.09 10.07 -10.22
C LYS A 490 -16.76 9.28 -8.96
N THR A 491 -17.57 8.25 -8.68
CA THR A 491 -17.40 7.41 -7.47
C THR A 491 -16.04 6.69 -7.44
N ASP A 492 -15.52 6.30 -8.60
CA ASP A 492 -14.21 5.68 -8.79
C ASP A 492 -13.11 6.71 -9.16
N GLY A 493 -13.45 8.00 -9.16
CA GLY A 493 -12.53 9.10 -9.37
C GLY A 493 -11.50 9.21 -8.25
N ARG A 494 -10.38 9.89 -8.53
CA ARG A 494 -9.26 10.04 -7.59
C ARG A 494 -9.70 10.74 -6.29
N LEU A 495 -10.50 11.81 -6.39
CA LEU A 495 -10.96 12.58 -5.24
C LEU A 495 -11.88 11.74 -4.33
N ILE A 496 -12.92 11.14 -4.89
CA ILE A 496 -13.83 10.29 -4.10
C ILE A 496 -13.08 9.10 -3.48
N SER A 497 -12.18 8.47 -4.23
CA SER A 497 -11.33 7.39 -3.72
C SER A 497 -10.46 7.84 -2.54
N PHE A 498 -9.89 9.04 -2.62
CA PHE A 498 -9.11 9.65 -1.53
C PHE A 498 -9.97 9.92 -0.28
N LEU A 499 -11.14 10.58 -0.45
CA LEU A 499 -12.05 10.87 0.66
C LEU A 499 -12.55 9.58 1.35
N LEU A 500 -12.79 8.51 0.59
CA LEU A 500 -13.25 7.22 1.11
C LEU A 500 -12.13 6.37 1.74
N TYR A 501 -10.86 6.67 1.45
CA TYR A 501 -9.71 5.90 1.94
C TYR A 501 -9.66 5.92 3.47
N ASP A 502 -9.62 7.11 4.07
CA ASP A 502 -9.58 7.26 5.52
C ASP A 502 -10.38 8.47 6.05
N PRO A 503 -11.72 8.42 6.02
CA PRO A 503 -12.59 9.57 6.33
C PRO A 503 -12.61 10.00 7.80
N VAL A 504 -12.02 9.19 8.69
CA VAL A 504 -12.04 9.42 10.15
C VAL A 504 -10.75 8.90 10.80
N GLN A 505 -9.62 9.19 10.17
CA GLN A 505 -8.31 9.00 10.79
C GLN A 505 -8.16 9.87 12.04
N ASP A 506 -7.30 9.43 12.97
CA ASP A 506 -7.05 10.17 14.21
C ASP A 506 -6.24 11.44 13.99
N GLY A 507 -5.38 11.46 12.98
CA GLY A 507 -4.43 12.55 12.76
C GLY A 507 -5.10 13.87 12.37
N GLY A 508 -4.36 14.97 12.50
CA GLY A 508 -4.91 16.31 12.24
C GLY A 508 -3.83 17.37 12.09
N GLN A 509 -4.29 18.63 11.99
CA GLN A 509 -3.47 19.82 11.73
C GLN A 509 -3.74 20.90 12.78
N TRP A 510 -2.87 21.92 12.83
CA TRP A 510 -3.02 23.02 13.79
C TRP A 510 -4.38 23.71 13.73
N ASP A 511 -4.82 24.17 12.55
CA ASP A 511 -6.10 24.87 12.40
C ASP A 511 -7.30 24.00 12.79
N MET A 512 -7.17 22.68 12.63
CA MET A 512 -8.18 21.70 13.05
C MET A 512 -8.28 21.64 14.57
N LEU A 513 -7.18 21.82 15.30
CA LEU A 513 -7.20 21.96 16.76
C LEU A 513 -7.82 23.28 17.19
N VAL A 514 -7.49 24.37 16.50
CA VAL A 514 -8.08 25.70 16.77
C VAL A 514 -9.61 25.62 16.67
N ASN A 515 -10.13 24.96 15.64
CA ASN A 515 -11.57 24.73 15.49
C ASN A 515 -12.19 23.99 16.68
N LEU A 516 -11.53 22.93 17.17
CA LEU A 516 -12.04 22.14 18.29
C LEU A 516 -11.99 22.91 19.60
N VAL A 517 -10.86 23.56 19.91
CA VAL A 517 -10.68 24.29 21.16
C VAL A 517 -11.60 25.52 21.22
N LYS A 518 -11.74 26.28 20.13
CA LYS A 518 -12.63 27.45 20.13
C LYS A 518 -14.12 27.07 20.21
N LYS A 519 -14.50 25.88 19.70
CA LYS A 519 -15.89 25.41 19.75
C LYS A 519 -16.25 24.69 21.04
N TYR A 520 -15.32 23.90 21.58
CA TYR A 520 -15.60 22.98 22.69
C TYR A 520 -14.80 23.28 23.96
N GLY A 521 -13.76 24.12 23.90
CA GLY A 521 -12.90 24.44 25.03
C GLY A 521 -11.87 23.36 25.34
N LEU A 522 -11.43 23.33 26.60
CA LEU A 522 -10.45 22.39 27.14
C LEU A 522 -10.88 21.94 28.54
N MET A 523 -10.31 20.85 29.03
CA MET A 523 -10.51 20.42 30.41
C MET A 523 -9.28 19.64 30.93
N PRO A 524 -9.07 19.60 32.25
CA PRO A 524 -8.09 18.70 32.86
C PRO A 524 -8.39 17.23 32.56
N LYS A 525 -7.36 16.39 32.42
CA LYS A 525 -7.51 14.95 32.18
C LYS A 525 -8.24 14.23 33.32
N SER A 526 -8.16 14.76 34.54
CA SER A 526 -8.91 14.26 35.69
C SER A 526 -10.44 14.40 35.54
N ALA A 527 -10.92 15.34 34.73
CA ALA A 527 -12.35 15.50 34.44
C ALA A 527 -12.85 14.52 33.35
N TYR A 528 -11.96 14.09 32.45
CA TYR A 528 -12.28 13.13 31.40
C TYR A 528 -11.03 12.33 30.99
N ALA A 529 -10.92 11.11 31.51
CA ALA A 529 -9.77 10.24 31.34
C ALA A 529 -9.85 9.41 30.04
N ASP A 530 -8.73 8.80 29.64
CA ASP A 530 -8.70 7.91 28.48
C ASP A 530 -9.54 6.65 28.73
N SER A 531 -10.32 6.26 27.72
CA SER A 531 -10.91 4.93 27.65
C SER A 531 -9.96 3.94 26.97
N ALA A 532 -10.21 2.64 27.14
CA ALA A 532 -9.45 1.62 26.42
C ALA A 532 -9.51 1.80 24.89
N CYS A 533 -10.59 2.39 24.36
CA CYS A 533 -10.71 2.69 22.93
C CYS A 533 -9.99 3.98 22.52
N CYS A 534 -9.76 4.92 23.44
CA CYS A 534 -8.90 6.08 23.17
C CYS A 534 -7.43 5.67 23.02
N GLU A 535 -6.99 4.68 23.80
CA GLU A 535 -5.62 4.16 23.74
C GLU A 535 -5.37 3.16 22.60
N ASP A 536 -6.42 2.56 22.02
CA ASP A 536 -6.37 1.68 20.84
C ASP A 536 -7.57 1.97 19.91
N THR A 537 -7.44 3.02 19.08
CA THR A 537 -8.51 3.57 18.25
C THR A 537 -8.83 2.74 17.02
N GLY A 538 -7.95 1.79 16.64
CA GLY A 538 -8.04 1.07 15.37
C GLY A 538 -9.38 0.36 15.14
N ARG A 539 -9.99 -0.17 16.22
CA ARG A 539 -11.31 -0.83 16.14
C ARG A 539 -12.46 0.17 15.99
N VAL A 540 -12.44 1.27 16.75
CA VAL A 540 -13.47 2.31 16.65
C VAL A 540 -13.43 2.96 15.28
N ASN A 541 -12.24 3.30 14.79
CA ASN A 541 -12.07 3.90 13.47
C ASN A 541 -12.55 2.93 12.38
N SER A 542 -12.31 1.63 12.51
CA SER A 542 -12.85 0.63 11.56
C SER A 542 -14.39 0.63 11.53
N LEU A 543 -15.05 0.71 12.68
CA LEU A 543 -16.52 0.78 12.77
C LEU A 543 -17.06 2.06 12.12
N LEU A 544 -16.45 3.21 12.43
CA LEU A 544 -16.83 4.51 11.88
C LEU A 544 -16.58 4.56 10.36
N LYS A 545 -15.40 4.15 9.87
CA LYS A 545 -15.08 4.09 8.42
C LYS A 545 -16.08 3.24 7.65
N ASN A 546 -16.46 2.08 8.18
CA ASN A 546 -17.48 1.22 7.56
C ASN A 546 -18.83 1.94 7.43
N LYS A 547 -19.24 2.70 8.45
CA LYS A 547 -20.49 3.46 8.42
C LYS A 547 -20.41 4.68 7.51
N LEU A 548 -19.31 5.43 7.55
CA LEU A 548 -19.12 6.60 6.69
C LEU A 548 -19.11 6.24 5.20
N ARG A 549 -18.49 5.12 4.81
CA ARG A 549 -18.55 4.62 3.43
C ARG A 549 -19.96 4.17 3.03
N GLN A 550 -20.69 3.53 3.96
CA GLN A 550 -22.09 3.19 3.76
C GLN A 550 -22.93 4.45 3.51
N PHE A 551 -22.76 5.47 4.36
CA PHE A 551 -23.49 6.73 4.29
C PHE A 551 -23.14 7.53 3.03
N ALA A 552 -21.87 7.57 2.62
CA ALA A 552 -21.46 8.21 1.36
C ALA A 552 -22.19 7.62 0.15
N ARG A 553 -22.27 6.28 0.05
CA ARG A 553 -23.08 5.61 -0.98
C ARG A 553 -24.55 6.01 -0.89
N ASP A 554 -25.13 5.97 0.31
CA ASP A 554 -26.56 6.27 0.50
C ASP A 554 -26.89 7.73 0.15
N LEU A 555 -25.98 8.66 0.41
CA LEU A 555 -26.07 10.07 0.00
C LEU A 555 -25.96 10.21 -1.52
N LYS A 556 -25.01 9.51 -2.16
CA LYS A 556 -24.91 9.48 -3.63
C LYS A 556 -26.21 8.98 -4.28
N THR A 557 -26.76 7.88 -3.79
CA THR A 557 -28.04 7.34 -4.29
C THR A 557 -29.19 8.35 -4.11
N ALA A 558 -29.22 9.06 -2.99
CA ALA A 558 -30.24 10.09 -2.76
C ALA A 558 -30.12 11.26 -3.75
N LEU A 559 -28.89 11.72 -4.02
CA LEU A 559 -28.61 12.75 -5.04
C LEU A 559 -29.03 12.27 -6.44
N ASP A 560 -28.72 11.03 -6.80
CA ASP A 560 -29.11 10.44 -8.10
C ASP A 560 -30.62 10.31 -8.27
N GLN A 561 -31.36 10.19 -7.16
CA GLN A 561 -32.81 10.18 -7.12
C GLN A 561 -33.42 11.59 -7.10
N GLY A 562 -32.61 12.64 -7.19
CA GLY A 562 -33.07 14.04 -7.19
C GLY A 562 -33.42 14.60 -5.82
N SER A 563 -32.91 14.01 -4.73
CA SER A 563 -33.11 14.57 -3.38
C SER A 563 -32.49 15.96 -3.26
N GLY A 564 -33.24 16.92 -2.72
CA GLY A 564 -32.76 18.29 -2.52
C GLY A 564 -31.90 18.44 -1.25
N ASP A 565 -31.33 19.62 -1.06
CA ASP A 565 -30.40 19.91 0.05
C ASP A 565 -31.01 19.68 1.42
N VAL A 566 -32.30 19.97 1.59
CA VAL A 566 -33.04 19.76 2.85
C VAL A 566 -33.12 18.27 3.20
N ASP A 567 -33.37 17.41 2.21
CA ASP A 567 -33.49 15.96 2.41
C ASP A 567 -32.12 15.33 2.70
N ILE A 568 -31.08 15.81 2.01
CA ILE A 568 -29.69 15.40 2.23
C ILE A 568 -29.25 15.78 3.64
N GLU A 569 -29.52 17.00 4.08
CA GLU A 569 -29.20 17.45 5.43
C GLU A 569 -29.95 16.64 6.50
N ALA A 570 -31.23 16.34 6.29
CA ALA A 570 -31.99 15.47 7.18
C ALA A 570 -31.37 14.07 7.30
N LYS A 571 -30.91 13.48 6.18
CA LYS A 571 -30.20 12.19 6.17
C LYS A 571 -28.87 12.27 6.94
N ILE A 572 -28.08 13.32 6.72
CA ILE A 572 -26.81 13.51 7.45
C ILE A 572 -27.06 13.57 8.95
N LYS A 573 -28.09 14.29 9.41
CA LYS A 573 -28.47 14.33 10.84
C LYS A 573 -28.82 12.95 11.39
N GLU A 574 -29.54 12.11 10.66
CA GLU A 574 -29.82 10.73 11.08
C GLU A 574 -28.56 9.87 11.15
N TYR A 575 -27.63 10.03 10.21
CA TYR A 575 -26.34 9.34 10.23
C TYR A 575 -25.47 9.79 11.39
N MET A 576 -25.46 11.08 11.70
CA MET A 576 -24.70 11.62 12.83
C MET A 576 -25.19 11.09 14.19
N LYS A 577 -26.48 10.74 14.34
CA LYS A 577 -26.94 10.01 15.54
C LYS A 577 -26.26 8.65 15.70
N VAL A 578 -26.00 7.94 14.59
CA VAL A 578 -25.29 6.65 14.61
C VAL A 578 -23.82 6.87 14.97
N ILE A 579 -23.17 7.86 14.35
CA ILE A 579 -21.78 8.22 14.64
C ILE A 579 -21.61 8.59 16.11
N TYR A 580 -22.43 9.51 16.62
CA TYR A 580 -22.41 9.94 18.01
C TYR A 580 -22.58 8.76 18.96
N ARG A 581 -23.54 7.87 18.70
CA ARG A 581 -23.77 6.68 19.52
C ARG A 581 -22.55 5.77 19.57
N ILE A 582 -21.89 5.50 18.43
CA ILE A 582 -20.67 4.67 18.40
C ILE A 582 -19.55 5.34 19.20
N THR A 583 -19.30 6.62 18.96
CA THR A 583 -18.24 7.37 19.66
C THR A 583 -18.50 7.43 21.16
N ALA A 584 -19.72 7.76 21.58
CA ALA A 584 -20.12 7.83 22.99
C ALA A 584 -20.01 6.47 23.72
N ILE A 585 -20.38 5.37 23.07
CA ILE A 585 -20.23 4.03 23.66
C ILE A 585 -18.75 3.68 23.87
N CYS A 586 -17.88 4.03 22.91
CA CYS A 586 -16.48 3.63 22.96
C CYS A 586 -15.60 4.56 23.82
N LEU A 587 -15.87 5.86 23.81
CA LEU A 587 -15.02 6.85 24.45
C LEU A 587 -15.60 7.40 25.75
N GLY A 588 -16.89 7.20 26.01
CA GLY A 588 -17.63 7.93 27.03
C GLY A 588 -18.19 9.23 26.48
N ILE A 589 -19.03 9.90 27.28
CA ILE A 589 -19.56 11.22 26.97
C ILE A 589 -18.82 12.22 27.86
N PRO A 590 -18.14 13.22 27.27
CA PRO A 590 -17.54 14.29 28.06
C PRO A 590 -18.55 14.99 28.97
N PRO A 591 -18.21 15.29 30.23
CA PRO A 591 -19.08 16.06 31.11
C PRO A 591 -19.23 17.49 30.57
N SER A 592 -20.44 18.03 30.65
CA SER A 592 -20.71 19.43 30.27
C SER A 592 -20.23 20.43 31.32
N HIS A 593 -20.12 19.99 32.58
CA HIS A 593 -19.61 20.76 33.71
C HIS A 593 -18.71 19.89 34.58
N PHE A 594 -17.68 20.47 35.17
CA PHE A 594 -16.79 19.78 36.11
C PHE A 594 -16.26 20.74 37.17
N ASP A 595 -15.88 20.19 38.31
CA ASP A 595 -15.09 20.90 39.32
C ASP A 595 -13.61 20.61 39.06
N TRP A 596 -12.78 21.65 38.97
CA TRP A 596 -11.34 21.48 38.89
C TRP A 596 -10.71 21.60 40.27
N GLU A 597 -10.28 20.47 40.81
CA GLU A 597 -9.60 20.36 42.09
C GLU A 597 -8.13 19.99 41.88
N PHE A 598 -7.24 20.68 42.58
CA PHE A 598 -5.80 20.43 42.49
C PHE A 598 -5.05 20.87 43.75
N ILE A 599 -3.83 20.37 43.89
CA ILE A 599 -2.89 20.75 44.93
C ILE A 599 -1.72 21.49 44.26
N ASP A 600 -1.43 22.71 44.69
CA ASP A 600 -0.28 23.46 44.19
C ASP A 600 1.05 22.98 44.82
N LYS A 601 2.18 23.48 44.32
CA LYS A 601 3.52 23.13 44.87
C LYS A 601 3.71 23.52 46.33
N LYS A 602 2.87 24.43 46.86
CA LYS A 602 2.84 24.80 48.28
C LYS A 602 1.98 23.86 49.12
N LYS A 603 1.50 22.77 48.53
CA LYS A 603 0.62 21.76 49.14
C LYS A 603 -0.73 22.32 49.58
N GLN A 604 -1.19 23.40 48.92
CA GLN A 604 -2.50 23.99 49.19
C GLN A 604 -3.56 23.42 48.25
N TYR A 605 -4.67 22.95 48.83
CA TYR A 605 -5.84 22.53 48.08
C TYR A 605 -6.55 23.74 47.47
N LYS A 606 -6.85 23.65 46.17
CA LYS A 606 -7.65 24.63 45.45
C LYS A 606 -8.76 23.91 44.69
N LYS A 607 -9.89 24.59 44.57
CA LYS A 607 -11.07 24.12 43.83
C LYS A 607 -11.68 25.28 43.05
N ILE A 608 -11.92 25.04 41.77
CA ILE A 608 -12.70 25.93 40.90
C ILE A 608 -13.96 25.15 40.49
N PRO A 609 -15.12 25.44 41.10
CA PRO A 609 -16.32 24.65 40.88
C PRO A 609 -17.07 25.06 39.60
N ASN A 610 -17.86 24.12 39.09
CA ASN A 610 -18.86 24.34 38.04
C ASN A 610 -18.34 25.01 36.77
N LEU A 611 -17.17 24.57 36.28
CA LEU A 611 -16.62 25.03 35.01
C LEU A 611 -17.26 24.27 33.85
N THR A 612 -17.61 24.97 32.78
CA THR A 612 -17.71 24.34 31.47
C THR A 612 -16.31 24.24 30.83
N PRO A 613 -16.11 23.36 29.84
CA PRO A 613 -14.81 23.27 29.17
C PRO A 613 -14.45 24.55 28.41
N LEU A 614 -15.45 25.28 27.89
CA LEU A 614 -15.24 26.57 27.24
C LEU A 614 -14.85 27.65 28.25
N ASP A 615 -15.51 27.69 29.41
CA ASP A 615 -15.13 28.62 30.49
C ASP A 615 -13.70 28.36 30.95
N PHE A 616 -13.31 27.09 31.13
CA PHE A 616 -11.94 26.73 31.50
C PHE A 616 -10.92 27.24 30.47
N TYR A 617 -11.20 27.08 29.17
CA TYR A 617 -10.33 27.62 28.13
C TYR A 617 -10.28 29.15 28.17
N GLU A 618 -11.42 29.84 28.07
CA GLU A 618 -11.47 31.30 27.93
C GLU A 618 -10.93 32.04 29.17
N THR A 619 -11.12 31.49 30.37
CA THR A 619 -10.74 32.17 31.63
C THR A 619 -9.40 31.74 32.21
N HIS A 620 -8.95 30.51 31.97
CA HIS A 620 -7.76 29.96 32.62
C HIS A 620 -6.64 29.54 31.66
N VAL A 621 -6.93 29.36 30.37
CA VAL A 621 -5.93 28.95 29.38
C VAL A 621 -5.62 30.07 28.40
N LYS A 622 -6.62 30.62 27.71
CA LYS A 622 -6.46 31.63 26.66
C LYS A 622 -5.65 32.85 27.09
N PRO A 623 -5.79 33.42 28.31
CA PRO A 623 -4.95 34.53 28.76
C PRO A 623 -3.46 34.19 28.84
N LEU A 624 -3.11 32.90 28.90
CA LEU A 624 -1.75 32.38 29.01
C LEU A 624 -1.23 31.79 27.68
N PHE A 625 -2.15 31.28 26.86
CA PHE A 625 -1.89 30.67 25.57
C PHE A 625 -3.08 30.90 24.65
N ASP A 626 -3.06 32.04 23.94
CA ASP A 626 -4.11 32.38 22.98
C ASP A 626 -3.82 31.72 21.63
N LEU A 627 -4.76 30.92 21.14
CA LEU A 627 -4.65 30.25 19.84
C LEU A 627 -4.75 31.20 18.66
N ASP A 628 -5.40 32.36 18.82
CA ASP A 628 -5.51 33.37 17.76
C ASP A 628 -4.17 34.09 17.51
N GLU A 629 -3.26 34.02 18.48
CA GLU A 629 -1.92 34.60 18.39
C GLU A 629 -0.89 33.64 17.78
N LYS A 630 -1.27 32.38 17.51
CA LYS A 630 -0.37 31.34 16.99
C LYS A 630 -0.45 31.24 15.47
N ILE A 631 0.72 31.25 14.84
CA ILE A 631 0.90 31.16 13.39
C ILE A 631 1.56 29.83 13.04
N CYS A 632 0.93 29.12 12.11
CA CYS A 632 1.48 27.90 11.50
C CYS A 632 2.43 28.28 10.36
N LEU A 633 3.73 28.02 10.56
CA LEU A 633 4.75 28.13 9.52
C LEU A 633 5.05 26.74 8.97
N VAL A 634 5.17 26.62 7.66
CA VAL A 634 5.64 25.39 7.00
C VAL A 634 6.89 25.65 6.17
N ASN A 635 7.64 24.58 5.89
CA ASN A 635 8.71 24.58 4.90
C ASN A 635 8.42 23.50 3.85
N ASP A 636 7.80 23.95 2.76
CA ASP A 636 7.62 23.19 1.53
C ASP A 636 8.54 23.78 0.44
N PRO A 637 9.73 23.18 0.23
CA PRO A 637 10.70 23.67 -0.74
C PRO A 637 10.41 23.23 -2.18
N ARG A 638 9.25 22.64 -2.48
CA ARG A 638 8.90 22.26 -3.85
C ARG A 638 8.86 23.51 -4.73
N PRO A 639 9.38 23.48 -5.97
CA PRO A 639 9.35 24.64 -6.87
C PRO A 639 7.95 25.20 -7.15
N THR A 640 6.90 24.39 -6.98
CA THR A 640 5.49 24.79 -7.13
C THR A 640 4.93 25.53 -5.91
N SER A 641 5.64 25.52 -4.78
CA SER A 641 5.23 26.07 -3.50
C SER A 641 6.13 27.25 -3.14
N GLU A 642 5.88 28.39 -3.76
CA GLU A 642 6.68 29.61 -3.54
C GLU A 642 6.69 30.03 -2.07
N PHE A 643 7.87 30.34 -1.51
CA PHE A 643 7.97 30.88 -0.16
C PHE A 643 7.35 32.27 -0.05
N GLY A 644 6.80 32.59 1.12
CA GLY A 644 6.09 33.83 1.37
C GLY A 644 4.72 33.89 0.69
N ARG A 645 4.17 32.76 0.21
CA ARG A 645 2.77 32.61 -0.21
C ARG A 645 2.05 31.59 0.68
N PRO A 646 0.75 31.80 0.97
CA PRO A 646 0.00 30.86 1.78
C PRO A 646 -0.36 29.61 0.97
N LEU A 647 -0.25 28.44 1.57
CA LEU A 647 -0.66 27.17 0.97
C LEU A 647 -2.01 26.74 1.57
N PHE A 648 -2.94 26.32 0.72
CA PHE A 648 -4.25 25.83 1.13
C PHE A 648 -4.50 24.46 0.52
N VAL A 649 -4.74 23.45 1.36
CA VAL A 649 -5.03 22.09 0.90
C VAL A 649 -6.53 21.89 0.83
N GLN A 650 -7.03 21.57 -0.37
CA GLN A 650 -8.46 21.33 -0.56
C GLN A 650 -8.96 20.14 0.27
N TYR A 651 -10.20 20.23 0.75
CA TYR A 651 -10.88 19.17 1.52
C TYR A 651 -10.19 18.76 2.84
N LEU A 652 -9.19 19.51 3.31
CA LEU A 652 -8.49 19.26 4.57
C LEU A 652 -9.15 20.02 5.74
N GLY A 653 -9.87 19.30 6.60
CA GLY A 653 -10.51 19.89 7.77
C GLY A 653 -11.30 18.89 8.63
N ASN A 654 -11.88 19.39 9.72
CA ASN A 654 -12.70 18.60 10.65
C ASN A 654 -14.03 19.25 11.02
N VAL A 655 -14.14 20.58 11.09
CA VAL A 655 -15.38 21.27 11.47
C VAL A 655 -15.99 21.96 10.26
N VAL A 656 -17.25 21.63 9.93
CA VAL A 656 -17.99 22.31 8.85
C VAL A 656 -18.16 23.80 9.20
N GLY A 657 -17.73 24.68 8.29
CA GLY A 657 -17.71 26.13 8.51
C GLY A 657 -16.66 26.61 9.51
N GLY A 658 -15.75 25.74 9.94
CA GLY A 658 -14.59 26.11 10.75
C GLY A 658 -13.51 26.83 9.92
N ARG A 659 -12.44 27.23 10.60
CA ARG A 659 -11.22 27.75 10.00
C ARG A 659 -10.65 26.74 9.01
N GLU A 660 -10.30 27.23 7.82
CA GLU A 660 -9.60 26.47 6.80
C GLU A 660 -8.13 26.25 7.20
N THR A 661 -7.58 25.10 6.80
CA THR A 661 -6.15 24.81 7.03
C THR A 661 -5.32 25.61 6.03
N VAL A 662 -4.61 26.64 6.51
CA VAL A 662 -3.78 27.53 5.68
C VAL A 662 -2.40 27.64 6.29
N TYR A 663 -1.39 27.30 5.49
CA TYR A 663 0.00 27.31 5.91
C TYR A 663 0.74 28.54 5.41
N ASN A 664 1.57 29.13 6.27
CA ASN A 664 2.51 30.16 5.86
C ASN A 664 3.84 29.51 5.42
N ASN A 665 4.07 29.38 4.11
CA ASN A 665 5.28 28.72 3.61
C ASN A 665 6.50 29.63 3.70
N GLN A 666 7.55 29.18 4.37
CA GLN A 666 8.74 29.97 4.67
C GLN A 666 10.03 29.17 4.49
N GLU A 667 11.11 29.90 4.27
CA GLU A 667 12.47 29.36 4.32
C GLU A 667 12.73 28.73 5.69
N ILE A 668 13.45 27.61 5.72
CA ILE A 668 13.68 26.84 6.95
C ILE A 668 14.34 27.67 8.06
N GLU A 669 15.17 28.65 7.69
CA GLU A 669 15.86 29.55 8.62
C GLU A 669 14.92 30.52 9.34
N VAL A 670 13.77 30.85 8.74
CA VAL A 670 12.74 31.66 9.40
C VAL A 670 12.13 30.84 10.53
N MET A 671 11.77 29.58 10.24
CA MET A 671 11.24 28.66 11.25
C MET A 671 12.24 28.45 12.38
N MET A 672 13.50 28.17 12.07
CA MET A 672 14.55 27.91 13.07
C MET A 672 14.79 29.12 14.00
N ARG A 673 14.76 30.35 13.48
CA ARG A 673 14.84 31.57 14.30
C ARG A 673 13.62 31.73 15.19
N ALA A 674 12.42 31.55 14.64
CA ALA A 674 11.18 31.67 15.41
C ALA A 674 11.11 30.64 16.55
N VAL A 675 11.57 29.40 16.30
CA VAL A 675 11.69 28.37 17.34
C VAL A 675 12.65 28.81 18.44
N ARG A 676 13.85 29.28 18.08
CA ARG A 676 14.84 29.77 19.06
C ARG A 676 14.24 30.86 19.94
N ASP A 677 13.61 31.85 19.33
CA ASP A 677 13.08 33.03 20.02
C ASP A 677 11.91 32.65 20.93
N SER A 678 11.03 31.74 20.49
CA SER A 678 9.97 31.16 21.32
C SER A 678 10.51 30.43 22.55
N ILE A 679 11.49 29.55 22.36
CA ILE A 679 12.08 28.77 23.47
C ILE A 679 12.82 29.69 24.46
N LYS A 680 13.55 30.70 23.97
CA LYS A 680 14.18 31.71 24.82
C LYS A 680 13.16 32.52 25.62
N ALA A 681 11.97 32.75 25.06
CA ALA A 681 10.84 33.37 25.74
C ALA A 681 10.04 32.40 26.64
N ASN A 682 10.55 31.18 26.88
CA ASN A 682 9.91 30.17 27.71
C ASN A 682 8.58 29.64 27.15
N GLU A 683 8.41 29.64 25.83
CA GLU A 683 7.25 29.10 25.12
C GLU A 683 7.63 27.86 24.31
N PRO A 684 7.12 26.67 24.68
CA PRO A 684 7.35 25.45 23.92
C PRO A 684 6.68 25.51 22.55
N VAL A 685 7.27 24.84 21.55
CA VAL A 685 6.84 24.93 20.16
C VAL A 685 6.26 23.61 19.69
N TRP A 686 5.01 23.63 19.22
CA TRP A 686 4.42 22.50 18.50
C TRP A 686 5.09 22.41 17.13
N PHE A 687 5.46 21.20 16.69
CA PHE A 687 6.01 21.01 15.36
C PHE A 687 5.61 19.67 14.76
N GLY A 688 5.57 19.65 13.44
CA GLY A 688 5.24 18.49 12.63
C GLY A 688 6.42 18.05 11.76
N CYS A 689 6.66 16.73 11.70
CA CYS A 689 7.84 16.16 11.05
C CYS A 689 7.59 14.75 10.48
N ASP A 690 8.54 14.25 9.71
CA ASP A 690 8.64 12.81 9.42
C ASP A 690 9.45 12.10 10.51
N VAL A 691 8.78 11.64 11.58
CA VAL A 691 9.46 11.01 12.72
C VAL A 691 10.04 9.63 12.38
N SER A 692 9.61 9.02 11.27
CA SER A 692 10.07 7.70 10.85
C SER A 692 11.47 7.74 10.24
N ALA A 693 11.90 8.92 9.77
CA ALA A 693 13.18 9.13 9.13
C ALA A 693 14.32 9.28 10.16
N SER A 694 15.42 8.56 9.95
CA SER A 694 16.73 8.78 10.57
C SER A 694 16.72 9.07 12.10
N ARG A 695 15.92 8.30 12.84
CA ARG A 695 15.89 8.29 14.32
C ARG A 695 16.30 6.94 14.89
N CYS A 696 17.00 6.92 16.02
CA CYS A 696 17.30 5.68 16.76
C CYS A 696 16.50 5.56 18.07
N LYS A 697 16.45 4.34 18.63
CA LYS A 697 15.71 4.04 19.87
C LYS A 697 16.20 4.86 21.08
N GLY A 698 17.47 5.27 21.09
CA GLY A 698 18.05 6.11 22.14
C GLY A 698 17.61 7.57 22.10
N GLY A 699 16.64 7.93 21.25
CA GLY A 699 16.11 9.30 21.16
C GLY A 699 17.01 10.25 20.35
N VAL A 700 18.00 9.75 19.61
CA VAL A 700 18.80 10.59 18.71
C VAL A 700 18.12 10.66 17.34
N MET A 701 17.84 11.88 16.89
CA MET A 701 17.30 12.20 15.57
C MET A 701 18.40 12.96 14.80
N SER A 702 19.08 12.28 13.87
CA SER A 702 20.20 12.82 13.10
C SER A 702 20.27 12.16 11.72
N THR A 703 20.57 12.93 10.69
CA THR A 703 20.84 12.43 9.33
C THR A 703 21.99 11.41 9.31
N ASP A 704 22.95 11.57 10.22
CA ASP A 704 24.13 10.70 10.34
C ASP A 704 23.98 9.59 11.39
N VAL A 705 22.76 9.35 11.90
CA VAL A 705 22.56 8.30 12.92
C VAL A 705 22.76 6.90 12.33
N ARG A 706 22.74 6.77 11.00
CA ARG A 706 22.97 5.50 10.27
C ARG A 706 23.93 5.68 9.11
N ASN A 707 24.94 4.81 9.08
CA ASN A 707 25.97 4.78 8.06
C ASN A 707 25.65 3.72 6.98
N TYR A 708 24.62 3.99 6.18
CA TYR A 708 24.26 3.09 5.09
C TYR A 708 25.31 3.05 3.99
N LYS A 709 26.03 4.15 3.76
CA LYS A 709 27.10 4.20 2.78
C LYS A 709 28.19 3.17 3.11
N LEU A 710 28.53 3.01 4.39
CA LEU A 710 29.43 1.95 4.82
C LEU A 710 28.81 0.55 4.65
N LEU A 711 27.53 0.39 5.00
CA LEU A 711 26.89 -0.93 5.03
C LEU A 711 26.57 -1.49 3.63
N PHE A 712 26.14 -0.62 2.70
CA PHE A 712 25.57 -0.99 1.39
C PHE A 712 26.26 -0.32 0.19
N ASP A 713 27.30 0.49 0.41
CA ASP A 713 27.87 1.40 -0.60
C ASP A 713 26.89 2.43 -1.16
N GLU A 714 25.75 2.62 -0.51
CA GLU A 714 24.69 3.53 -0.96
C GLU A 714 24.17 4.41 0.16
N ASP A 715 23.79 5.64 -0.20
CA ASP A 715 23.08 6.55 0.70
C ASP A 715 21.58 6.47 0.40
N PHE A 716 20.78 6.36 1.46
CA PHE A 716 19.32 6.30 1.40
C PHE A 716 18.65 7.47 2.14
N ILE A 717 19.43 8.32 2.81
CA ILE A 717 18.94 9.40 3.68
C ILE A 717 19.01 10.74 2.93
N LEU A 718 20.15 11.04 2.29
CA LEU A 718 20.42 12.31 1.61
C LEU A 718 20.50 12.18 0.09
N ASN A 719 20.06 11.04 -0.47
CA ASN A 719 20.03 10.80 -1.91
C ASN A 719 18.98 11.62 -2.68
N LEU A 720 17.98 12.17 -1.97
CA LEU A 720 16.97 13.07 -2.51
C LEU A 720 16.96 14.36 -1.67
N SER A 721 16.80 15.50 -2.33
CA SER A 721 16.48 16.75 -1.64
C SER A 721 15.11 16.67 -0.95
N LYS A 722 14.86 17.53 0.04
CA LYS A 722 13.56 17.61 0.72
C LYS A 722 12.38 17.81 -0.25
N ALA A 723 12.57 18.62 -1.30
CA ALA A 723 11.56 18.86 -2.34
C ALA A 723 11.26 17.58 -3.15
N GLU A 724 12.30 16.84 -3.52
CA GLU A 724 12.15 15.55 -4.22
C GLU A 724 11.52 14.51 -3.31
N LYS A 725 11.88 14.47 -2.02
CA LYS A 725 11.26 13.55 -1.05
C LYS A 725 9.74 13.74 -0.96
N LEU A 726 9.28 14.99 -0.91
CA LEU A 726 7.85 15.32 -0.94
C LEU A 726 7.20 14.94 -2.27
N THR A 727 7.86 15.26 -3.39
CA THR A 727 7.31 15.07 -4.75
C THR A 727 7.20 13.58 -5.12
N TYR A 728 8.19 12.78 -4.77
CA TYR A 728 8.27 11.35 -5.11
C TYR A 728 7.71 10.43 -4.01
N GLY A 729 7.04 10.99 -2.99
CA GLY A 729 6.36 10.21 -1.95
C GLY A 729 7.30 9.46 -1.01
N GLN A 730 8.54 9.94 -0.86
CA GLN A 730 9.54 9.35 0.05
C GLN A 730 9.40 9.86 1.48
N SER A 731 8.95 11.10 1.66
CA SER A 731 8.74 11.71 2.98
C SER A 731 7.59 12.71 2.94
N GLN A 732 6.94 12.85 4.09
CA GLN A 732 5.88 13.80 4.38
C GLN A 732 5.75 13.91 5.90
N MET A 733 4.93 14.84 6.38
CA MET A 733 4.64 14.89 7.81
C MET A 733 3.88 13.64 8.26
N THR A 734 4.35 13.02 9.35
CA THR A 734 3.77 11.77 9.88
C THR A 734 3.50 11.82 11.38
N HIS A 735 4.06 12.80 12.10
CA HIS A 735 3.93 12.88 13.56
C HIS A 735 4.22 14.29 14.06
N ALA A 736 3.54 14.68 15.12
CA ALA A 736 3.68 15.97 15.79
C ALA A 736 4.22 15.79 17.22
N MET A 737 5.13 16.68 17.62
CA MET A 737 5.84 16.66 18.89
C MET A 737 6.03 18.10 19.40
N VAL A 738 6.74 18.26 20.52
CA VAL A 738 6.99 19.57 21.13
C VAL A 738 8.48 19.83 21.27
N LEU A 739 8.95 20.99 20.82
CA LEU A 739 10.29 21.48 21.13
C LEU A 739 10.25 22.18 22.48
N THR A 740 11.15 21.78 23.38
CA THR A 740 11.22 22.24 24.77
C THR A 740 12.58 22.84 25.12
N GLY A 741 13.51 22.85 24.19
CA GLY A 741 14.86 23.37 24.40
C GLY A 741 15.65 23.49 23.11
N VAL A 742 16.66 24.36 23.12
CA VAL A 742 17.59 24.59 22.02
C VAL A 742 19.02 24.74 22.55
N THR A 743 19.99 24.39 21.71
CA THR A 743 21.38 24.82 21.89
C THR A 743 21.74 25.77 20.75
N CYS A 744 22.26 26.93 21.09
CA CYS A 744 22.85 27.89 20.16
C CYS A 744 24.32 28.09 20.53
N GLU A 745 25.19 28.31 19.54
CA GLU A 745 26.62 28.59 19.77
C GLU A 745 26.81 29.98 20.38
N THR A 746 26.07 30.95 19.87
CA THR A 746 25.95 32.31 20.40
C THR A 746 24.48 32.66 20.55
N ASP A 747 24.15 33.76 21.21
CA ASP A 747 22.75 34.12 21.45
C ASP A 747 21.94 34.35 20.16
N ASP A 748 22.59 34.87 19.12
CA ASP A 748 21.95 35.17 17.85
C ASP A 748 22.15 34.07 16.79
N SER A 749 22.91 33.02 17.11
CA SER A 749 23.10 31.91 16.18
C SER A 749 21.80 31.11 16.01
N LEU A 750 21.71 30.44 14.86
CA LEU A 750 20.69 29.40 14.68
C LEU A 750 20.93 28.23 15.64
N PRO A 751 19.90 27.47 16.02
CA PRO A 751 20.07 26.33 16.91
C PRO A 751 20.87 25.19 16.26
N SER A 752 21.87 24.66 16.95
CA SER A 752 22.64 23.48 16.53
C SER A 752 21.95 22.15 16.88
N ARG A 753 21.09 22.14 17.90
CA ARG A 753 20.24 21.00 18.28
C ARG A 753 19.05 21.42 19.12
N TYR A 754 18.05 20.54 19.18
CA TYR A 754 16.75 20.75 19.81
C TYR A 754 16.42 19.65 20.80
N LYS A 755 15.76 20.01 21.90
CA LYS A 755 15.16 19.07 22.85
C LYS A 755 13.72 18.82 22.43
N VAL A 756 13.35 17.56 22.23
CA VAL A 756 12.03 17.15 21.74
C VAL A 756 11.32 16.37 22.83
N GLU A 757 10.15 16.82 23.23
CA GLU A 757 9.20 16.06 24.04
C GLU A 757 8.28 15.25 23.10
N ASN A 758 8.26 13.93 23.29
CA ASN A 758 7.38 13.04 22.55
C ASN A 758 6.16 12.63 23.41
N SER A 759 5.19 11.96 22.79
CA SER A 759 3.96 11.49 23.43
C SER A 759 3.87 9.96 23.45
N TRP A 760 5.00 9.25 23.60
CA TRP A 760 5.08 7.77 23.59
C TRP A 760 5.40 7.17 24.96
N GLY A 761 5.35 7.99 26.02
CA GLY A 761 5.71 7.60 27.38
C GLY A 761 7.22 7.67 27.66
N GLU A 762 7.60 7.33 28.89
CA GLU A 762 8.97 7.51 29.39
C GLU A 762 9.97 6.50 28.84
N ASP A 763 9.51 5.36 28.33
CA ASP A 763 10.36 4.28 27.81
C ASP A 763 10.97 4.58 26.43
N ASP A 764 10.48 5.62 25.75
CA ASP A 764 11.01 6.07 24.46
C ASP A 764 12.06 7.17 24.64
N GLY A 765 13.20 7.06 23.96
CA GLY A 765 14.30 8.01 24.11
C GLY A 765 14.85 8.08 25.54
N GLU A 766 15.16 9.30 26.00
CA GLU A 766 15.61 9.57 27.37
C GLU A 766 14.43 10.11 28.19
N LYS A 767 13.72 9.22 28.89
CA LYS A 767 12.53 9.55 29.69
C LYS A 767 11.43 10.25 28.87
N GLY A 768 11.21 9.79 27.64
CA GLY A 768 10.25 10.37 26.70
C GLY A 768 10.78 11.54 25.87
N TYR A 769 12.03 11.97 26.09
CA TYR A 769 12.65 13.04 25.33
C TYR A 769 13.62 12.52 24.28
N SER A 770 13.74 13.27 23.18
CA SER A 770 14.71 13.05 22.11
C SER A 770 15.60 14.28 21.91
N VAL A 771 16.77 14.06 21.31
CA VAL A 771 17.70 15.09 20.87
C VAL A 771 17.73 15.10 19.36
N MET A 772 17.40 16.24 18.77
CA MET A 772 17.33 16.41 17.32
C MET A 772 18.44 17.36 16.85
N THR A 773 19.22 16.93 15.86
CA THR A 773 20.28 17.77 15.27
C THR A 773 19.69 18.82 14.33
N ASN A 774 20.48 19.86 14.04
CA ASN A 774 20.09 20.88 13.07
C ASN A 774 19.80 20.29 11.68
N ASP A 775 20.65 19.39 11.19
CA ASP A 775 20.48 18.80 9.86
C ASP A 775 19.21 17.95 9.77
N TRP A 776 18.86 17.24 10.85
CA TRP A 776 17.59 16.51 10.89
C TRP A 776 16.39 17.46 10.85
N PHE A 777 16.45 18.59 11.60
CA PHE A 777 15.40 19.62 11.55
C PHE A 777 15.19 20.10 10.11
N ARG A 778 16.28 20.41 9.41
CA ARG A 778 16.22 20.91 8.02
C ARG A 778 15.55 19.92 7.09
N GLU A 779 15.93 18.65 7.17
CA GLU A 779 15.46 17.62 6.26
C GLU A 779 14.03 17.16 6.53
N TYR A 780 13.63 17.02 7.80
CA TYR A 780 12.43 16.26 8.17
C TYR A 780 11.40 17.03 8.99
N VAL A 781 11.66 18.28 9.41
CA VAL A 781 10.62 19.15 10.00
C VAL A 781 9.93 19.94 8.90
N TYR A 782 8.60 19.83 8.84
CA TYR A 782 7.79 20.47 7.81
C TYR A 782 6.96 21.63 8.35
N GLU A 783 6.65 21.62 9.64
CA GLU A 783 5.72 22.58 10.24
C GLU A 783 6.17 22.97 11.65
N VAL A 784 6.06 24.25 12.01
CA VAL A 784 6.19 24.75 13.39
C VAL A 784 5.10 25.76 13.68
N VAL A 785 4.65 25.80 14.93
CA VAL A 785 3.64 26.76 15.38
C VAL A 785 4.23 27.64 16.47
N VAL A 786 4.26 28.94 16.22
CA VAL A 786 4.87 29.95 17.08
C VAL A 786 3.94 31.13 17.27
N ASP A 787 4.16 31.90 18.33
CA ASP A 787 3.44 33.16 18.54
C ASP A 787 3.84 34.21 17.49
N LYS A 788 2.86 34.98 17.00
CA LYS A 788 3.06 36.02 15.98
C LYS A 788 4.10 37.06 16.40
N LYS A 789 4.31 37.28 17.70
CA LYS A 789 5.32 38.23 18.21
C LYS A 789 6.77 37.84 17.91
N PHE A 790 7.03 36.59 17.52
CA PHE A 790 8.36 36.11 17.12
C PHE A 790 8.58 36.21 15.60
N LEU A 791 7.61 36.74 14.86
CA LEU A 791 7.65 36.82 13.41
C LEU A 791 7.75 38.29 12.97
N SER A 792 8.49 38.51 11.90
CA SER A 792 8.58 39.82 11.27
C SER A 792 7.31 40.14 10.48
N GLU A 793 7.05 41.43 10.25
CA GLU A 793 5.83 41.90 9.58
C GLU A 793 5.66 41.33 8.17
N ASP A 794 6.76 41.13 7.43
CA ASP A 794 6.76 40.52 6.09
C ASP A 794 6.34 39.04 6.11
N VAL A 795 6.73 38.29 7.14
CA VAL A 795 6.30 36.90 7.33
C VAL A 795 4.81 36.86 7.65
N LEU A 796 4.30 37.76 8.49
CA LEU A 796 2.87 37.83 8.81
C LEU A 796 2.03 38.23 7.59
N ALA A 797 2.48 39.24 6.84
CA ALA A 797 1.83 39.72 5.62
C ALA A 797 1.79 38.66 4.49
N ALA A 798 2.57 37.58 4.58
CA ALA A 798 2.49 36.47 3.64
C ALA A 798 1.10 35.81 3.62
N LEU A 799 0.38 35.80 4.75
CA LEU A 799 -0.95 35.19 4.86
C LEU A 799 -2.03 35.97 4.10
N ASP A 800 -1.81 37.26 3.83
CA ASP A 800 -2.76 38.12 3.11
C ASP A 800 -2.63 38.02 1.58
N LYS A 801 -1.60 37.32 1.08
CA LYS A 801 -1.39 37.13 -0.36
C LYS A 801 -2.33 36.08 -0.93
N GLU A 802 -2.45 36.05 -2.27
CA GLU A 802 -3.20 35.01 -2.97
C GLU A 802 -2.62 33.63 -2.66
N ARG A 803 -3.48 32.74 -2.18
CA ARG A 803 -3.11 31.38 -1.77
C ARG A 803 -2.84 30.46 -2.95
N ILE A 804 -1.87 29.55 -2.77
CA ILE A 804 -1.64 28.42 -3.67
C ILE A 804 -2.57 27.28 -3.23
N VAL A 805 -3.41 26.83 -4.14
CA VAL A 805 -4.37 25.74 -3.90
C VAL A 805 -3.72 24.40 -4.24
N LEU A 806 -3.58 23.56 -3.22
CA LEU A 806 -3.00 22.22 -3.31
C LEU A 806 -4.11 21.17 -3.36
N PRO A 807 -3.91 20.06 -4.10
CA PRO A 807 -4.90 19.00 -4.20
C PRO A 807 -5.06 18.27 -2.85
N PRO A 808 -6.18 17.55 -2.62
CA PRO A 808 -6.45 16.90 -1.32
C PRO A 808 -5.43 15.87 -0.86
N TRP A 809 -4.77 15.21 -1.81
CA TRP A 809 -3.73 14.21 -1.57
C TRP A 809 -2.31 14.79 -1.53
N ASP A 810 -2.17 16.12 -1.47
CA ASP A 810 -0.86 16.76 -1.35
C ASP A 810 -0.16 16.33 -0.05
N PRO A 811 1.16 16.06 -0.05
CA PRO A 811 1.89 15.64 1.16
C PRO A 811 1.88 16.70 2.27
N MET A 812 1.67 17.99 1.98
CA MET A 812 1.46 19.01 3.03
C MET A 812 0.07 18.92 3.68
N GLY A 813 -0.84 18.13 3.09
CA GLY A 813 -2.11 17.74 3.70
C GLY A 813 -2.06 16.45 4.52
N SER A 814 -0.88 15.82 4.63
CA SER A 814 -0.71 14.64 5.48
C SER A 814 -1.11 14.97 6.92
N LEU A 815 -1.78 14.02 7.57
CA LEU A 815 -2.25 14.18 8.94
C LEU A 815 -1.33 13.43 9.88
N ALA A 816 -0.72 14.18 10.80
CA ALA A 816 0.19 13.67 11.82
C ALA A 816 -0.54 12.85 12.89
#